data_AF-A0A4Q4Y3R2-F1
#
_entry.id   AF-A0A4Q4Y3R2-F1
#
_cell.length_a   1.000
_cell.length_b   1.000
_cell.length_c   1.000
_cell.angle_alpha   90.00
_cell.angle_beta   90.00
_cell.angle_gamma   90.00
#
_symmetry.space_group_name_H-M   'P 1'
#
loop_
_entity.id
_entity.type
_entity.pdbx_description
1 polymer ?
#
loop_
_entity_poly.entity_id
_entity_poly.type
_entity_poly.pdbx_seq_one_letter_code
_entity_poly.pdbx_strand_id
1 'polypeptide(L)'
;MADIDVERVLKGKYPAKAHAKRVAEYIRSKIPDATGIIYLEGRADALLEDSDEPVPFRQRRAFFYLTGVDAADCYLIYDMSKEHSTLFIPPVDPNSVVWSGLPLSPEEALAKYDVDSVLPSTELNPQLARLGCEKPDSTVFAIPDRVSDTVTFLEFGRKDFGILSEAVDECRVIKDEYEIALIRKANIVSGAAHRAVLQSVRKASNEYELEGVFIGECLKRGAKKQAYPSIVAGGRAAATLHYVHNDKDLAGKELLLLDAGAEWQNYAADITRTFPISGKFTQKSRAIYDIVLKMQTDTIAELRGGVSWDDVHLLAHKIAIDGLLALGILKGDREEILRARTSAAFLPHGLGHYLGLDTHDTGGHPNYADPDPLFRYLRVRRNLPAGSVITVEPGIYFCEFIIRPYLKDPKHAQFIDEKVLDEYWDVGGVRIEDNILITKDGSVNLTDVVKDPEQLEKIISAPVDRMLGGALEGAIYVASQRTVIDPSSRRRPASEGRPDPRKLGFPNIFLLAGRLGPHVLAQGEEEVVRRVFGFVEVLGHYADKFRGLRLLGGCDNGTVLSISLGLQQKTPTGRFGGTGSERVGMLAELAGDGYLASAAPTADTTVAHPAVTDAAGEQAVRAYWTSERIAGMDKDPAREPTVIPPELRPIGAEYPAQGPVQTTVGCLLYTTNPVEGGTDNSSCTATLVQADNKATVITAAHNLHGGAEPVFYTGYNDNLRFIPG
;
A
#
# COMPACT_ATOMS: atom_id res chain seq x y z
N MET A 1 8.59 -25.26 9.62
CA MET A 1 8.17 -23.88 9.27
C MET A 1 8.98 -23.28 8.13
N ALA A 2 10.25 -23.61 7.86
CA ALA A 2 10.96 -23.14 6.65
C ALA A 2 10.32 -23.63 5.32
N ASP A 3 9.82 -24.86 5.30
CA ASP A 3 9.24 -25.50 4.12
C ASP A 3 7.70 -25.48 4.09
N ILE A 4 7.09 -24.33 4.40
CA ILE A 4 5.61 -24.27 4.29
C ILE A 4 5.23 -24.41 2.81
N ASP A 5 4.33 -25.34 2.51
CA ASP A 5 3.69 -25.38 1.21
C ASP A 5 2.60 -24.30 1.18
N VAL A 6 2.99 -23.10 0.75
CA VAL A 6 2.13 -21.90 0.73
C VAL A 6 0.82 -22.19 0.00
N GLU A 7 0.89 -22.82 -1.19
CA GLU A 7 -0.30 -23.08 -1.99
C GLU A 7 -1.22 -24.14 -1.37
N ARG A 8 -0.66 -25.16 -0.70
CA ARG A 8 -1.46 -26.13 0.04
C ARG A 8 -2.16 -25.49 1.24
N VAL A 9 -1.44 -24.67 2.02
CA VAL A 9 -2.00 -24.04 3.23
C VAL A 9 -3.09 -23.04 2.84
N LEU A 10 -2.86 -22.19 1.85
CA LEU A 10 -3.82 -21.18 1.40
C LEU A 10 -5.02 -21.74 0.63
N LYS A 11 -5.03 -23.03 0.29
CA LYS A 11 -6.24 -23.73 -0.17
C LYS A 11 -7.20 -24.09 0.97
N GLY A 12 -6.73 -24.07 2.22
CA GLY A 12 -7.56 -24.26 3.40
C GLY A 12 -8.46 -23.05 3.66
N LYS A 13 -9.26 -23.13 4.73
CA LYS A 13 -10.03 -21.99 5.22
C LYS A 13 -9.14 -21.07 6.06
N TYR A 14 -9.46 -19.79 6.07
CA TYR A 14 -8.90 -18.86 7.05
C TYR A 14 -9.26 -19.34 8.47
N PRO A 15 -8.30 -19.45 9.41
CA PRO A 15 -8.50 -20.07 10.73
C PRO A 15 -9.21 -19.16 11.76
N ALA A 16 -10.33 -18.56 11.35
CA ALA A 16 -11.12 -17.60 12.14
C ALA A 16 -11.48 -18.09 13.56
N LYS A 17 -12.01 -19.30 13.69
CA LYS A 17 -12.33 -19.88 15.01
C LYS A 17 -11.13 -20.06 15.92
N ALA A 18 -10.00 -20.51 15.37
CA ALA A 18 -8.77 -20.66 16.15
C ALA A 18 -8.30 -19.29 16.67
N HIS A 19 -8.38 -18.25 15.84
CA HIS A 19 -8.06 -16.87 16.22
C HIS A 19 -8.99 -16.37 17.33
N ALA A 20 -10.31 -16.52 17.16
CA ALA A 20 -11.30 -16.10 18.15
C ALA A 20 -11.12 -16.83 19.50
N LYS A 21 -10.80 -18.14 19.45
CA LYS A 21 -10.49 -18.93 20.65
C LYS A 21 -9.24 -18.42 21.37
N ARG A 22 -8.14 -18.14 20.65
CA ARG A 22 -6.91 -17.57 21.24
C ARG A 22 -7.20 -16.24 21.95
N VAL A 23 -8.00 -15.37 21.33
CA VAL A 23 -8.40 -14.08 21.94
C VAL A 23 -9.25 -14.29 23.19
N ALA A 24 -10.22 -15.21 23.15
CA ALA A 24 -11.04 -15.54 24.32
C ALA A 24 -10.21 -16.13 25.47
N GLU A 25 -9.20 -16.97 25.16
CA GLU A 25 -8.25 -17.51 26.13
C GLU A 25 -7.36 -16.41 26.72
N TYR A 26 -6.91 -15.44 25.91
CA TYR A 26 -6.19 -14.27 26.42
C TYR A 26 -7.04 -13.47 27.40
N ILE A 27 -8.29 -13.17 27.06
CA ILE A 27 -9.22 -12.46 27.96
C ILE A 27 -9.36 -13.22 29.29
N ARG A 28 -9.56 -14.54 29.24
CA ARG A 28 -9.66 -15.40 30.43
C ARG A 28 -8.38 -15.44 31.27
N SER A 29 -7.22 -15.21 30.65
CA SER A 29 -5.94 -15.12 31.38
C SER A 29 -5.82 -13.85 32.23
N LYS A 30 -6.55 -12.78 31.87
CA LYS A 30 -6.57 -11.49 32.57
C LYS A 30 -7.78 -11.31 33.47
N ILE A 31 -8.91 -11.87 33.05
CA ILE A 31 -10.19 -11.85 33.75
C ILE A 31 -10.61 -13.32 33.93
N PRO A 32 -10.19 -13.96 35.04
CA PRO A 32 -10.61 -15.33 35.34
C PRO A 32 -12.13 -15.46 35.28
N ASP A 33 -12.61 -16.58 34.75
CA ASP A 33 -14.04 -16.88 34.54
C ASP A 33 -14.78 -15.93 33.58
N ALA A 34 -14.07 -15.19 32.73
CA ALA A 34 -14.68 -14.39 31.67
C ALA A 34 -15.58 -15.25 30.77
N THR A 35 -16.85 -14.86 30.71
CA THR A 35 -17.92 -15.49 29.92
C THR A 35 -18.74 -14.41 29.20
N GLY A 36 -19.39 -14.81 28.10
CA GLY A 36 -20.21 -13.94 27.27
C GLY A 36 -19.73 -13.97 25.82
N ILE A 37 -19.76 -12.82 25.16
CA ILE A 37 -19.50 -12.72 23.73
C ILE A 37 -18.37 -11.74 23.42
N ILE A 38 -17.61 -12.05 22.37
CA ILE A 38 -16.79 -11.05 21.68
C ILE A 38 -17.61 -10.50 20.52
N TYR A 39 -17.72 -9.18 20.44
CA TYR A 39 -18.40 -8.47 19.38
C TYR A 39 -17.43 -7.56 18.62
N LEU A 40 -17.45 -7.65 17.29
CA LEU A 40 -16.65 -6.81 16.40
C LEU A 40 -17.47 -6.39 15.18
N GLU A 41 -17.31 -5.13 14.78
CA GLU A 41 -17.82 -4.61 13.53
C GLU A 41 -16.69 -4.49 12.51
N GLY A 42 -16.96 -4.95 11.28
CA GLY A 42 -16.15 -4.65 10.11
C GLY A 42 -16.20 -3.16 9.75
N ARG A 43 -15.41 -2.79 8.75
CA ARG A 43 -15.42 -1.45 8.17
C ARG A 43 -16.68 -1.31 7.31
N ALA A 44 -17.44 -0.26 7.53
CA ALA A 44 -18.52 0.13 6.62
C ALA A 44 -17.95 0.75 5.35
N ASP A 45 -18.67 0.61 4.23
CA ASP A 45 -18.36 1.35 3.03
C ASP A 45 -18.56 2.85 3.25
N ALA A 46 -17.73 3.65 2.58
CA ALA A 46 -17.76 5.10 2.66
C ALA A 46 -17.43 5.70 1.30
N LEU A 47 -18.03 6.84 1.00
CA LEU A 47 -17.74 7.64 -0.18
C LEU A 47 -16.76 8.77 0.18
N LEU A 48 -16.01 9.26 -0.80
CA LEU A 48 -15.26 10.50 -0.64
C LEU A 48 -16.22 11.63 -0.27
N GLU A 49 -15.75 12.59 0.53
CA GLU A 49 -16.60 13.62 1.15
C GLU A 49 -17.50 14.37 0.16
N ASP A 50 -16.97 14.67 -1.04
CA ASP A 50 -17.63 15.50 -2.05
C ASP A 50 -17.96 14.75 -3.36
N SER A 51 -17.93 13.41 -3.38
CA SER A 51 -18.26 12.63 -4.59
C SER A 51 -18.91 11.28 -4.30
N ASP A 52 -19.43 10.64 -5.34
CA ASP A 52 -19.95 9.27 -5.29
C ASP A 52 -18.86 8.20 -5.47
N GLU A 53 -17.58 8.59 -5.42
CA GLU A 53 -16.45 7.67 -5.51
C GLU A 53 -16.21 7.00 -4.14
N PRO A 54 -16.04 5.67 -4.08
CA PRO A 54 -15.76 4.98 -2.83
C PRO A 54 -14.38 5.33 -2.28
N VAL A 55 -14.29 5.56 -0.97
CA VAL A 55 -13.02 5.58 -0.25
C VAL A 55 -12.32 4.23 -0.45
N PRO A 56 -11.00 4.20 -0.71
CA PRO A 56 -10.25 2.95 -0.80
C PRO A 56 -10.48 2.05 0.43
N PHE A 57 -11.15 0.92 0.20
CA PHE A 57 -11.55 0.03 1.28
C PHE A 57 -10.34 -0.65 1.95
N ARG A 58 -10.29 -0.61 3.28
CA ARG A 58 -9.36 -1.36 4.13
C ARG A 58 -10.08 -1.84 5.38
N GLN A 59 -10.10 -3.15 5.57
CA GLN A 59 -10.80 -3.77 6.69
C GLN A 59 -10.16 -3.45 8.04
N ARG A 60 -11.00 -3.34 9.08
CA ARG A 60 -10.57 -3.23 10.49
C ARG A 60 -9.79 -4.48 10.90
N ARG A 61 -8.57 -4.30 11.44
CA ARG A 61 -7.64 -5.41 11.71
C ARG A 61 -8.13 -6.42 12.75
N ALA A 62 -8.81 -5.96 13.80
CA ALA A 62 -9.42 -6.86 14.77
C ALA A 62 -10.50 -7.74 14.14
N PHE A 63 -11.41 -7.14 13.37
CA PHE A 63 -12.45 -7.88 12.67
C PHE A 63 -11.87 -8.86 11.66
N PHE A 64 -10.92 -8.39 10.82
CA PHE A 64 -10.26 -9.26 9.85
C PHE A 64 -9.53 -10.42 10.53
N TYR A 65 -8.78 -10.17 11.62
CA TYR A 65 -8.08 -11.23 12.34
C TYR A 65 -9.03 -12.33 12.84
N LEU A 66 -10.23 -12.00 13.32
CA LEU A 66 -11.15 -13.01 13.85
C LEU A 66 -12.06 -13.65 12.79
N THR A 67 -12.03 -13.19 11.53
CA THR A 67 -12.97 -13.64 10.49
C THR A 67 -12.33 -14.01 9.16
N GLY A 68 -11.23 -13.36 8.78
CA GLY A 68 -10.64 -13.37 7.44
C GLY A 68 -11.43 -12.59 6.39
N VAL A 69 -12.57 -11.96 6.76
CA VAL A 69 -13.52 -11.38 5.82
C VAL A 69 -13.09 -9.97 5.41
N ASP A 70 -12.79 -9.80 4.12
CA ASP A 70 -12.46 -8.51 3.48
C ASP A 70 -13.65 -7.93 2.71
N ALA A 71 -14.83 -7.91 3.35
CA ALA A 71 -16.06 -7.31 2.83
C ALA A 71 -16.59 -6.25 3.80
N ALA A 72 -17.23 -5.22 3.25
CA ALA A 72 -17.82 -4.13 4.01
C ALA A 72 -19.07 -4.56 4.79
N ASP A 73 -19.44 -3.76 5.80
CA ASP A 73 -20.74 -3.83 6.49
C ASP A 73 -21.04 -5.22 7.12
N CYS A 74 -19.98 -5.92 7.52
CA CYS A 74 -20.04 -7.22 8.17
C CYS A 74 -19.83 -7.09 9.70
N TYR A 75 -20.35 -8.07 10.46
CA TYR A 75 -20.24 -8.09 11.91
C TYR A 75 -19.91 -9.50 12.41
N LEU A 76 -19.29 -9.60 13.59
CA LEU A 76 -18.95 -10.86 14.23
C LEU A 76 -19.49 -10.89 15.65
N ILE A 77 -20.16 -11.99 15.98
CA ILE A 77 -20.37 -12.43 17.37
C ILE A 77 -19.62 -13.74 17.57
N TYR A 78 -18.81 -13.83 18.61
CA TYR A 78 -18.22 -15.09 19.07
C TYR A 78 -18.68 -15.40 20.49
N ASP A 79 -19.50 -16.43 20.66
CA ASP A 79 -19.91 -16.93 21.99
C ASP A 79 -18.77 -17.72 22.61
N MET A 80 -18.11 -17.13 23.61
CA MET A 80 -16.95 -17.72 24.26
C MET A 80 -17.29 -19.02 25.01
N SER A 81 -18.54 -19.20 25.45
CA SER A 81 -18.97 -20.40 26.18
C SER A 81 -19.24 -21.56 25.25
N LYS A 82 -19.84 -21.27 24.08
CA LYS A 82 -20.17 -22.27 23.06
C LYS A 82 -19.00 -22.49 22.08
N GLU A 83 -17.96 -21.66 22.15
CA GLU A 83 -16.89 -21.55 21.16
C GLU A 83 -17.44 -21.41 19.72
N HIS A 84 -18.51 -20.62 19.57
CA HIS A 84 -19.29 -20.54 18.34
C HIS A 84 -19.24 -19.15 17.72
N SER A 85 -18.76 -19.06 16.47
CA SER A 85 -18.70 -17.80 15.71
C SER A 85 -19.89 -17.65 14.77
N THR A 86 -20.57 -16.51 14.83
CA THR A 86 -21.59 -16.10 13.88
C THR A 86 -21.13 -14.85 13.15
N LEU A 87 -20.91 -14.99 11.84
CA LEU A 87 -20.64 -13.88 10.94
C LEU A 87 -21.98 -13.31 10.43
N PHE A 88 -22.10 -12.00 10.39
CA PHE A 88 -23.23 -11.31 9.81
C PHE A 88 -22.77 -10.56 8.58
N ILE A 89 -23.43 -10.78 7.44
CA ILE A 89 -23.12 -10.15 6.16
C ILE A 89 -24.32 -9.37 5.64
N PRO A 90 -24.14 -8.32 4.82
CA PRO A 90 -25.26 -7.60 4.22
C PRO A 90 -26.19 -8.53 3.42
N PRO A 91 -27.52 -8.36 3.49
CA PRO A 91 -28.43 -9.08 2.62
C PRO A 91 -28.20 -8.68 1.15
N VAL A 92 -28.50 -9.59 0.22
CA VAL A 92 -28.41 -9.29 -1.21
C VAL A 92 -29.47 -8.26 -1.58
N ASP A 93 -29.02 -7.07 -2.01
CA ASP A 93 -29.88 -6.07 -2.64
C ASP A 93 -29.85 -6.26 -4.17
N PRO A 94 -30.99 -6.58 -4.83
CA PRO A 94 -31.07 -6.73 -6.27
C PRO A 94 -30.57 -5.51 -7.05
N ASN A 95 -30.75 -4.30 -6.52
CA ASN A 95 -30.24 -3.09 -7.19
C ASN A 95 -28.71 -3.08 -7.14
N SER A 96 -28.11 -3.24 -5.95
CA SER A 96 -26.66 -3.36 -5.80
C SER A 96 -26.06 -4.45 -6.71
N VAL A 97 -26.72 -5.59 -6.89
CA VAL A 97 -26.22 -6.67 -7.80
C VAL A 97 -26.07 -6.20 -9.25
N VAL A 98 -26.98 -5.35 -9.74
CA VAL A 98 -26.92 -4.81 -11.10
C VAL A 98 -25.72 -3.86 -11.28
N TRP A 99 -25.36 -3.12 -10.24
CA TRP A 99 -24.31 -2.08 -10.29
C TRP A 99 -22.92 -2.58 -9.88
N SER A 100 -22.85 -3.41 -8.85
CA SER A 100 -21.61 -3.77 -8.13
C SER A 100 -21.29 -5.26 -8.19
N GLY A 101 -22.19 -6.08 -8.77
CA GLY A 101 -22.06 -7.53 -8.82
C GLY A 101 -22.57 -8.22 -7.56
N LEU A 102 -22.45 -9.56 -7.52
CA LEU A 102 -22.91 -10.34 -6.39
C LEU A 102 -22.02 -10.09 -5.16
N PRO A 103 -22.60 -9.73 -3.99
CA PRO A 103 -21.84 -9.65 -2.75
C PRO A 103 -21.44 -11.06 -2.29
N LEU A 104 -20.59 -11.11 -1.27
CA LEU A 104 -20.22 -12.36 -0.59
C LEU A 104 -21.49 -13.14 -0.18
N SER A 105 -21.61 -14.40 -0.59
CA SER A 105 -22.74 -15.25 -0.17
C SER A 105 -22.45 -15.97 1.16
N PRO A 106 -23.48 -16.42 1.91
CA PRO A 106 -23.30 -17.27 3.08
C PRO A 106 -22.50 -18.56 2.78
N GLU A 107 -22.76 -19.20 1.65
CA GLU A 107 -22.07 -20.42 1.21
C GLU A 107 -20.60 -20.16 0.90
N GLU A 108 -20.30 -19.06 0.22
CA GLU A 108 -18.93 -18.65 -0.07
C GLU A 108 -18.16 -18.30 1.20
N ALA A 109 -18.80 -17.59 2.13
CA ALA A 109 -18.22 -17.25 3.42
C ALA A 109 -17.89 -18.51 4.23
N LEU A 110 -18.83 -19.45 4.34
CA LEU A 110 -18.61 -20.75 5.02
C LEU A 110 -17.55 -21.59 4.32
N ALA A 111 -17.38 -21.47 3.00
CA ALA A 111 -16.36 -22.21 2.26
C ALA A 111 -14.95 -21.64 2.46
N LYS A 112 -14.80 -20.31 2.63
CA LYS A 112 -13.50 -19.62 2.73
C LYS A 112 -13.04 -19.38 4.16
N TYR A 113 -13.95 -19.13 5.08
CA TYR A 113 -13.65 -18.70 6.43
C TYR A 113 -14.13 -19.77 7.41
N ASP A 114 -13.28 -20.17 8.36
CA ASP A 114 -13.64 -21.16 9.37
C ASP A 114 -14.52 -20.53 10.46
N VAL A 115 -15.75 -20.16 10.07
CA VAL A 115 -16.83 -19.69 10.94
C VAL A 115 -17.95 -20.74 11.00
N ASP A 116 -18.69 -20.81 12.11
CA ASP A 116 -19.75 -21.82 12.30
C ASP A 116 -21.07 -21.47 11.61
N SER A 117 -21.41 -20.18 11.53
CA SER A 117 -22.68 -19.73 10.95
C SER A 117 -22.54 -18.37 10.28
N VAL A 118 -23.36 -18.15 9.26
CA VAL A 118 -23.47 -16.88 8.55
C VAL A 118 -24.93 -16.48 8.49
N LEU A 119 -25.26 -15.28 8.97
CA LEU A 119 -26.60 -14.72 9.00
C LEU A 119 -26.63 -13.36 8.26
N PRO A 120 -27.79 -12.88 7.80
CA PRO A 120 -27.89 -11.53 7.28
C PRO A 120 -27.74 -10.51 8.42
N SER A 121 -27.18 -9.34 8.14
CA SER A 121 -26.95 -8.26 9.12
C SER A 121 -28.23 -7.77 9.80
N THR A 122 -29.40 -7.98 9.19
CA THR A 122 -30.71 -7.72 9.80
C THR A 122 -31.00 -8.56 11.05
N GLU A 123 -30.33 -9.70 11.21
CA GLU A 123 -30.48 -10.59 12.38
C GLU A 123 -29.54 -10.24 13.54
N LEU A 124 -28.67 -9.23 13.37
CA LEU A 124 -27.65 -8.89 14.37
C LEU A 124 -28.25 -8.50 15.73
N ASN A 125 -29.09 -7.46 15.76
CA ASN A 125 -29.71 -6.99 17.00
C ASN A 125 -30.66 -8.03 17.63
N PRO A 126 -31.52 -8.75 16.85
CA PRO A 126 -32.27 -9.88 17.38
C PRO A 126 -31.39 -10.94 18.05
N GLN A 127 -30.24 -11.27 17.45
CA GLN A 127 -29.32 -12.25 18.01
C GLN A 127 -28.62 -11.75 19.28
N LEU A 128 -28.20 -10.48 19.31
CA LEU A 128 -27.63 -9.85 20.52
C LEU A 128 -28.64 -9.86 21.67
N ALA A 129 -29.89 -9.45 21.43
CA ALA A 129 -30.94 -9.46 22.44
C ALA A 129 -31.22 -10.87 22.97
N ARG A 130 -31.28 -11.87 22.07
CA ARG A 130 -31.44 -13.27 22.45
C ARG A 130 -30.31 -13.77 23.34
N LEU A 131 -29.06 -13.52 22.97
CA LEU A 131 -27.89 -13.96 23.73
C LEU A 131 -27.82 -13.29 25.11
N GLY A 132 -28.12 -11.99 25.18
CA GLY A 132 -28.23 -11.27 26.46
C GLY A 132 -29.35 -11.83 27.34
N CYS A 133 -30.54 -12.11 26.79
CA CYS A 133 -31.65 -12.71 27.54
C CYS A 133 -31.37 -14.14 28.02
N GLU A 134 -30.68 -14.96 27.21
CA GLU A 134 -30.29 -16.33 27.59
C GLU A 134 -29.34 -16.31 28.80
N LYS A 135 -28.46 -15.31 28.90
CA LYS A 135 -27.50 -15.16 30.01
C LYS A 135 -27.32 -13.68 30.39
N PRO A 136 -28.22 -13.10 31.20
CA PRO A 136 -28.17 -11.67 31.54
C PRO A 136 -26.89 -11.27 32.26
N ASP A 137 -26.28 -12.16 33.04
CA ASP A 137 -25.03 -11.86 33.77
C ASP A 137 -23.77 -11.92 32.88
N SER A 138 -23.90 -12.25 31.59
CA SER A 138 -22.78 -12.37 30.65
C SER A 138 -22.24 -11.00 30.21
N THR A 139 -20.99 -10.99 29.74
CA THR A 139 -20.29 -9.77 29.34
C THR A 139 -20.20 -9.67 27.82
N VAL A 140 -20.48 -8.49 27.27
CA VAL A 140 -20.06 -8.15 25.89
C VAL A 140 -18.67 -7.55 25.94
N PHE A 141 -17.72 -8.19 25.27
CA PHE A 141 -16.40 -7.63 24.99
C PHE A 141 -16.42 -6.99 23.61
N ALA A 142 -16.21 -5.67 23.53
CA ALA A 142 -16.09 -4.96 22.25
C ALA A 142 -14.94 -3.94 22.29
N ILE A 143 -14.64 -3.30 21.16
CA ILE A 143 -13.65 -2.22 21.11
C ILE A 143 -14.40 -0.88 21.17
N PRO A 144 -13.98 0.08 22.02
CA PRO A 144 -14.64 1.38 22.15
C PRO A 144 -14.54 2.16 20.84
N ASP A 145 -15.52 3.04 20.59
CA ASP A 145 -15.63 3.88 19.39
C ASP A 145 -15.67 3.10 18.06
N ARG A 146 -15.92 1.79 18.13
CA ARG A 146 -16.07 0.89 16.97
C ARG A 146 -17.38 0.11 16.98
N VAL A 147 -18.31 0.52 17.83
CA VAL A 147 -19.68 0.03 17.89
C VAL A 147 -20.59 1.13 17.36
N SER A 148 -21.40 0.82 16.35
CA SER A 148 -22.33 1.72 15.71
C SER A 148 -23.53 2.02 16.61
N ASP A 149 -24.08 3.24 16.52
CA ASP A 149 -25.21 3.70 17.36
C ASP A 149 -26.48 2.83 17.21
N THR A 150 -26.60 2.13 16.08
CA THR A 150 -27.71 1.23 15.78
C THR A 150 -27.61 -0.11 16.51
N VAL A 151 -26.47 -0.41 17.13
CA VAL A 151 -26.18 -1.66 17.82
C VAL A 151 -26.45 -1.49 19.31
N THR A 152 -27.22 -2.42 19.87
CA THR A 152 -27.64 -2.36 21.27
C THR A 152 -27.21 -3.60 22.06
N PHE A 153 -26.74 -3.36 23.29
CA PHE A 153 -26.37 -4.40 24.26
C PHE A 153 -27.24 -4.30 25.52
N LEU A 154 -28.52 -3.93 25.39
CA LEU A 154 -29.41 -3.66 26.54
C LEU A 154 -29.60 -4.87 27.43
N GLU A 155 -29.67 -6.06 26.84
CA GLU A 155 -29.96 -7.32 27.53
C GLU A 155 -28.72 -7.93 28.22
N PHE A 156 -27.53 -7.37 28.00
CA PHE A 156 -26.31 -7.78 28.66
C PHE A 156 -26.07 -6.96 29.93
N GLY A 157 -25.96 -7.65 31.07
CA GLY A 157 -25.73 -7.04 32.37
C GLY A 157 -24.32 -6.46 32.54
N ARG A 158 -23.36 -6.85 31.70
CA ARG A 158 -21.97 -6.35 31.71
C ARG A 158 -21.45 -6.03 30.31
N LYS A 159 -20.64 -4.98 30.22
CA LYS A 159 -19.98 -4.52 29.00
C LYS A 159 -18.53 -4.19 29.34
N ASP A 160 -17.60 -4.73 28.58
CA ASP A 160 -16.18 -4.47 28.70
C ASP A 160 -15.67 -3.93 27.37
N PHE A 161 -15.19 -2.69 27.39
CA PHE A 161 -14.55 -2.02 26.27
C PHE A 161 -13.05 -1.75 26.53
N GLY A 162 -12.46 -2.44 27.52
CA GLY A 162 -11.08 -2.23 27.93
C GLY A 162 -10.13 -3.29 27.37
N ILE A 163 -10.52 -4.57 27.41
CA ILE A 163 -9.56 -5.68 27.21
C ILE A 163 -9.44 -6.17 25.78
N LEU A 164 -10.47 -6.02 24.94
CA LEU A 164 -10.53 -6.71 23.65
C LEU A 164 -9.45 -6.25 22.67
N SER A 165 -9.14 -4.94 22.64
CA SER A 165 -8.09 -4.43 21.74
C SER A 165 -6.72 -4.99 22.11
N GLU A 166 -6.37 -5.00 23.39
CA GLU A 166 -5.13 -5.60 23.89
C GLU A 166 -5.08 -7.10 23.56
N ALA A 167 -6.18 -7.83 23.80
CA ALA A 167 -6.25 -9.26 23.56
C ALA A 167 -6.01 -9.62 22.09
N VAL A 168 -6.65 -8.90 21.17
CA VAL A 168 -6.44 -9.07 19.73
C VAL A 168 -4.99 -8.76 19.37
N ASP A 169 -4.46 -7.66 19.87
CA ASP A 169 -3.13 -7.20 19.53
C ASP A 169 -2.04 -8.17 20.00
N GLU A 170 -2.09 -8.64 21.25
CA GLU A 170 -1.14 -9.64 21.75
C GLU A 170 -1.27 -10.98 21.01
N CYS A 171 -2.49 -11.41 20.64
CA CYS A 171 -2.67 -12.63 19.87
C CYS A 171 -2.10 -12.52 18.44
N ARG A 172 -2.13 -11.35 17.81
CA ARG A 172 -1.55 -11.10 16.47
C ARG A 172 -0.02 -11.16 16.44
N VAL A 173 0.64 -11.00 17.59
CA VAL A 173 2.11 -11.07 17.66
C VAL A 173 2.62 -12.44 17.20
N ILE A 174 1.93 -13.53 17.60
CA ILE A 174 2.30 -14.91 17.27
C ILE A 174 1.49 -15.38 16.07
N LYS A 175 2.19 -15.67 14.97
CA LYS A 175 1.57 -16.06 13.70
C LYS A 175 1.34 -17.55 13.68
N ASP A 176 0.17 -17.98 13.23
CA ASP A 176 -0.03 -19.38 12.89
C ASP A 176 0.43 -19.75 11.48
N GLU A 177 0.27 -21.03 11.11
CA GLU A 177 0.72 -21.55 9.82
C GLU A 177 0.06 -20.83 8.64
N TYR A 178 -1.22 -20.47 8.74
CA TYR A 178 -1.94 -19.79 7.65
C TYR A 178 -1.45 -18.35 7.48
N GLU A 179 -1.23 -17.64 8.59
CA GLU A 179 -0.69 -16.29 8.59
C GLU A 179 0.73 -16.24 8.01
N ILE A 180 1.60 -17.19 8.40
CA ILE A 180 2.94 -17.32 7.85
C ILE A 180 2.90 -17.60 6.33
N ALA A 181 1.94 -18.40 5.86
CA ALA A 181 1.76 -18.66 4.44
C ALA A 181 1.37 -17.39 3.66
N LEU A 182 0.51 -16.54 4.21
CA LEU A 182 0.13 -15.27 3.61
C LEU A 182 1.32 -14.29 3.54
N ILE A 183 2.07 -14.12 4.64
CA ILE A 183 3.28 -13.28 4.67
C ILE A 183 4.33 -13.79 3.68
N ARG A 184 4.50 -15.11 3.56
CA ARG A 184 5.40 -15.70 2.56
C ARG A 184 4.94 -15.46 1.13
N LYS A 185 3.64 -15.53 0.88
CA LYS A 185 3.10 -15.21 -0.45
C LYS A 185 3.38 -13.75 -0.81
N ALA A 186 3.21 -12.83 0.14
CA ALA A 186 3.58 -11.43 -0.02
C ALA A 186 5.09 -11.26 -0.30
N ASN A 187 5.97 -11.99 0.41
CA ASN A 187 7.42 -11.98 0.17
C ASN A 187 7.77 -12.48 -1.25
N ILE A 188 7.20 -13.60 -1.69
CA ILE A 188 7.44 -14.16 -3.04
C ILE A 188 7.05 -13.16 -4.14
N VAL A 189 5.90 -12.50 -3.99
CA VAL A 189 5.45 -11.50 -4.97
C VAL A 189 6.37 -10.27 -4.96
N SER A 190 6.69 -9.77 -3.76
CA SER A 190 7.60 -8.64 -3.57
C SER A 190 8.98 -8.95 -4.14
N GLY A 191 9.51 -10.16 -3.95
CA GLY A 191 10.83 -10.53 -4.43
C GLY A 191 10.92 -10.59 -5.94
N ALA A 192 9.86 -11.03 -6.61
CA ALA A 192 9.77 -10.91 -8.06
C ALA A 192 9.73 -9.45 -8.53
N ALA A 193 9.02 -8.57 -7.81
CA ALA A 193 8.96 -7.15 -8.11
C ALA A 193 10.31 -6.43 -7.88
N HIS A 194 11.00 -6.70 -6.77
CA HIS A 194 12.38 -6.26 -6.52
C HIS A 194 13.32 -6.68 -7.65
N ARG A 195 13.25 -7.94 -8.09
CA ARG A 195 14.04 -8.42 -9.23
C ARG A 195 13.73 -7.67 -10.53
N ALA A 196 12.45 -7.39 -10.80
CA ALA A 196 12.06 -6.62 -11.98
C ALA A 196 12.63 -5.20 -11.96
N VAL A 197 12.68 -4.56 -10.78
CA VAL A 197 13.32 -3.25 -10.62
C VAL A 197 14.84 -3.34 -10.85
N LEU A 198 15.52 -4.32 -10.25
CA LEU A 198 16.96 -4.55 -10.47
C LEU A 198 17.30 -4.73 -11.96
N GLN A 199 16.44 -5.43 -12.72
CA GLN A 199 16.62 -5.64 -14.16
C GLN A 199 16.32 -4.38 -15.00
N SER A 200 15.63 -3.40 -14.43
CA SER A 200 15.15 -2.20 -15.14
C SER A 200 15.94 -0.93 -14.79
N VAL A 201 16.63 -0.89 -13.65
CA VAL A 201 17.26 0.33 -13.08
C VAL A 201 18.14 1.10 -14.06
N ARG A 202 18.95 0.41 -14.88
CA ARG A 202 19.87 1.06 -15.84
C ARG A 202 19.16 1.79 -17.00
N LYS A 203 17.88 1.51 -17.21
CA LYS A 203 17.06 2.09 -18.29
C LYS A 203 16.14 3.18 -17.80
N ALA A 204 15.92 3.28 -16.49
CA ALA A 204 15.03 4.27 -15.93
C ALA A 204 15.72 5.64 -15.88
N SER A 205 14.96 6.68 -16.21
CA SER A 205 15.40 8.07 -16.05
C SER A 205 15.05 8.65 -14.68
N ASN A 206 13.98 8.15 -14.06
CA ASN A 206 13.39 8.72 -12.85
C ASN A 206 12.94 7.63 -11.86
N GLU A 207 12.80 8.00 -10.59
CA GLU A 207 12.37 7.14 -9.49
C GLU A 207 10.97 6.53 -9.70
N TYR A 208 9.96 7.30 -10.14
CA TYR A 208 8.59 6.79 -10.32
C TYR A 208 8.49 5.71 -11.42
N GLU A 209 9.42 5.69 -12.39
CA GLU A 209 9.44 4.64 -13.42
C GLU A 209 9.70 3.27 -12.78
N LEU A 210 10.59 3.24 -11.79
CA LEU A 210 10.92 2.03 -11.04
C LEU A 210 9.84 1.68 -10.02
N GLU A 211 9.18 2.67 -9.42
CA GLU A 211 7.96 2.44 -8.65
C GLU A 211 6.88 1.77 -9.52
N GLY A 212 6.66 2.27 -10.74
CA GLY A 212 5.74 1.69 -11.71
C GLY A 212 6.10 0.25 -12.09
N VAL A 213 7.40 -0.06 -12.24
CA VAL A 213 7.88 -1.44 -12.48
C VAL A 213 7.53 -2.34 -11.28
N PHE A 214 7.80 -1.88 -10.06
CA PHE A 214 7.51 -2.65 -8.85
C PHE A 214 6.01 -2.95 -8.73
N ILE A 215 5.18 -1.90 -8.79
CA ILE A 215 3.72 -2.01 -8.66
C ILE A 215 3.14 -2.87 -9.78
N GLY A 216 3.58 -2.66 -11.02
CA GLY A 216 3.13 -3.44 -12.17
C GLY A 216 3.46 -4.93 -12.02
N GLU A 217 4.61 -5.28 -11.45
CA GLU A 217 4.98 -6.69 -11.24
C GLU A 217 4.19 -7.34 -10.09
N CYS A 218 3.91 -6.61 -9.01
CA CYS A 218 2.99 -7.07 -7.96
C CYS A 218 1.59 -7.36 -8.52
N LEU A 219 1.05 -6.44 -9.32
CA LEU A 219 -0.27 -6.54 -9.94
C LEU A 219 -0.38 -7.75 -10.86
N LYS A 220 0.61 -7.99 -11.74
CA LYS A 220 0.66 -9.16 -12.63
C LYS A 220 0.60 -10.49 -11.87
N ARG A 221 1.03 -10.50 -10.61
CA ARG A 221 1.05 -11.69 -9.73
C ARG A 221 -0.15 -11.78 -8.80
N GLY A 222 -1.09 -10.85 -8.91
CA GLY A 222 -2.35 -10.84 -8.17
C GLY A 222 -2.31 -10.04 -6.86
N ALA A 223 -1.18 -9.44 -6.47
CA ALA A 223 -1.13 -8.54 -5.34
C ALA A 223 -1.63 -7.16 -5.76
N LYS A 224 -2.90 -6.88 -5.46
CA LYS A 224 -3.60 -5.66 -5.90
C LYS A 224 -3.16 -4.40 -5.16
N LYS A 225 -2.59 -4.55 -3.98
CA LYS A 225 -2.21 -3.47 -3.08
C LYS A 225 -0.76 -3.67 -2.64
N GLN A 226 -0.08 -2.56 -2.37
CA GLN A 226 1.18 -2.57 -1.61
C GLN A 226 0.87 -2.46 -0.12
N ALA A 227 1.78 -2.97 0.71
CA ALA A 227 1.63 -2.90 2.16
C ALA A 227 1.76 -1.45 2.67
N TYR A 228 2.55 -0.63 1.97
CA TYR A 228 2.82 0.79 2.22
C TYR A 228 3.23 1.47 0.89
N PRO A 229 3.20 2.81 0.80
CA PRO A 229 3.72 3.52 -0.37
C PRO A 229 5.21 3.19 -0.59
N SER A 230 5.58 2.87 -1.83
CA SER A 230 6.95 2.48 -2.14
C SER A 230 7.91 3.65 -1.90
N ILE A 231 9.10 3.34 -1.40
CA ILE A 231 10.19 4.28 -1.25
C ILE A 231 11.22 3.95 -2.33
N VAL A 232 11.36 4.85 -3.30
CA VAL A 232 12.29 4.68 -4.43
C VAL A 232 13.25 5.85 -4.43
N ALA A 233 14.33 5.72 -3.67
CA ALA A 233 15.18 6.84 -3.31
C ALA A 233 16.56 6.76 -3.97
N GLY A 234 16.83 7.62 -4.94
CA GLY A 234 18.12 7.71 -5.61
C GLY A 234 19.09 8.70 -4.94
N GLY A 235 20.35 8.29 -4.75
CA GLY A 235 21.42 9.13 -4.20
C GLY A 235 21.09 9.64 -2.80
N ARG A 236 21.29 10.95 -2.56
CA ARG A 236 21.04 11.58 -1.25
C ARG A 236 19.61 11.43 -0.73
N ALA A 237 18.62 11.19 -1.61
CA ALA A 237 17.24 10.92 -1.17
C ALA A 237 17.16 9.66 -0.29
N ALA A 238 18.06 8.69 -0.46
CA ALA A 238 18.12 7.48 0.37
C ALA A 238 18.44 7.75 1.84
N ALA A 239 18.87 8.97 2.19
CA ALA A 239 19.05 9.42 3.57
C ALA A 239 17.74 9.85 4.26
N THR A 240 16.63 9.96 3.51
CA THR A 240 15.28 10.26 4.02
C THR A 240 14.51 8.97 4.23
N LEU A 241 14.26 8.60 5.48
CA LEU A 241 13.80 7.25 5.85
C LEU A 241 12.48 6.82 5.20
N HIS A 242 11.49 7.72 5.13
CA HIS A 242 10.17 7.48 4.49
C HIS A 242 9.98 8.38 3.26
N TYR A 243 10.93 8.34 2.33
CA TYR A 243 10.87 9.12 1.08
C TYR A 243 9.84 8.53 0.11
N VAL A 244 8.74 9.25 -0.14
CA VAL A 244 7.64 8.77 -1.02
C VAL A 244 7.34 9.72 -2.19
N HIS A 245 8.16 10.77 -2.38
CA HIS A 245 7.98 11.68 -3.51
C HIS A 245 8.25 10.97 -4.84
N ASN A 246 9.30 10.12 -4.87
CA ASN A 246 9.68 9.27 -6.00
C ASN A 246 9.69 10.02 -7.35
N ASP A 247 10.09 11.30 -7.36
CA ASP A 247 9.95 12.19 -8.52
C ASP A 247 11.29 12.71 -9.05
N LYS A 248 12.43 12.24 -8.52
CA LYS A 248 13.74 12.79 -8.87
C LYS A 248 14.44 11.96 -9.96
N ASP A 249 15.15 12.68 -10.83
CA ASP A 249 15.99 12.06 -11.86
C ASP A 249 17.07 11.17 -11.26
N LEU A 250 17.39 10.07 -11.94
CA LEU A 250 18.41 9.09 -11.54
C LEU A 250 19.81 9.42 -12.09
N ALA A 251 19.90 10.34 -13.05
CA ALA A 251 21.16 10.71 -13.68
C ALA A 251 22.19 11.24 -12.67
N GLY A 252 23.39 10.68 -12.70
CA GLY A 252 24.50 11.09 -11.83
C GLY A 252 24.44 10.59 -10.38
N LYS A 253 23.39 9.87 -9.98
CA LYS A 253 23.29 9.27 -8.64
C LYS A 253 24.00 7.90 -8.59
N GLU A 254 24.65 7.59 -7.47
CA GLU A 254 25.40 6.33 -7.30
C GLU A 254 24.49 5.14 -7.00
N LEU A 255 23.68 5.26 -5.94
CA LEU A 255 22.85 4.20 -5.39
C LEU A 255 21.36 4.52 -5.55
N LEU A 256 20.55 3.45 -5.57
CA LEU A 256 19.13 3.51 -5.33
C LEU A 256 18.79 2.61 -4.15
N LEU A 257 18.04 3.16 -3.19
CA LEU A 257 17.41 2.42 -2.11
C LEU A 257 15.95 2.22 -2.50
N LEU A 258 15.57 0.96 -2.69
CA LEU A 258 14.20 0.53 -2.92
C LEU A 258 13.70 -0.15 -1.64
N ASP A 259 12.75 0.48 -0.98
CA ASP A 259 12.00 -0.09 0.13
C ASP A 259 10.54 -0.21 -0.30
N ALA A 260 10.12 -1.44 -0.58
CA ALA A 260 8.80 -1.72 -1.12
C ALA A 260 8.37 -3.17 -0.86
N GLY A 261 7.10 -3.34 -0.51
CA GLY A 261 6.51 -4.63 -0.18
C GLY A 261 5.05 -4.75 -0.62
N ALA A 262 4.70 -5.92 -1.15
CA ALA A 262 3.35 -6.28 -1.53
C ALA A 262 2.49 -6.59 -0.31
N GLU A 263 1.18 -6.34 -0.43
CA GLU A 263 0.17 -6.88 0.48
C GLU A 263 -0.53 -8.07 -0.20
N TRP A 264 -0.55 -9.22 0.46
CA TRP A 264 -1.30 -10.39 0.01
C TRP A 264 -2.43 -10.70 0.98
N GLN A 265 -3.67 -10.46 0.54
CA GLN A 265 -4.89 -10.66 1.35
C GLN A 265 -4.76 -10.06 2.76
N ASN A 266 -4.41 -8.77 2.83
CA ASN A 266 -4.17 -8.00 4.05
C ASN A 266 -2.91 -8.34 4.86
N TYR A 267 -2.07 -9.30 4.47
CA TYR A 267 -0.78 -9.53 5.12
C TYR A 267 0.36 -8.91 4.34
N ALA A 268 1.25 -8.21 5.05
CA ALA A 268 2.32 -7.42 4.49
C ALA A 268 3.61 -8.25 4.29
N ALA A 269 4.36 -7.88 3.26
CA ALA A 269 5.81 -8.02 3.23
C ALA A 269 6.43 -6.62 3.32
N ASP A 270 7.69 -6.56 3.76
CA ASP A 270 8.44 -5.33 3.95
C ASP A 270 9.91 -5.59 3.61
N ILE A 271 10.39 -5.04 2.51
CA ILE A 271 11.69 -5.43 1.95
C ILE A 271 12.40 -4.21 1.39
N THR A 272 13.60 -3.98 1.91
CA THR A 272 14.52 -2.97 1.42
C THR A 272 15.75 -3.60 0.76
N ARG A 273 16.10 -3.09 -0.43
CA ARG A 273 17.38 -3.34 -1.09
C ARG A 273 18.00 -2.02 -1.57
N THR A 274 19.29 -1.85 -1.29
CA THR A 274 20.09 -0.78 -1.90
C THR A 274 21.04 -1.35 -2.95
N PHE A 275 21.16 -0.71 -4.11
CA PHE A 275 21.97 -1.22 -5.22
C PHE A 275 22.47 -0.10 -6.15
N PRO A 276 23.56 -0.33 -6.91
CA PRO A 276 24.13 0.69 -7.78
C PRO A 276 23.30 0.90 -9.04
N ILE A 277 22.91 2.14 -9.31
CA ILE A 277 22.12 2.50 -10.50
C ILE A 277 22.89 2.16 -11.78
N SER A 278 24.21 2.35 -11.76
CA SER A 278 25.12 2.05 -12.89
C SER A 278 25.31 0.56 -13.15
N GLY A 279 24.93 -0.30 -12.19
CA GLY A 279 25.24 -1.73 -12.17
C GLY A 279 26.56 -2.11 -11.49
N LYS A 280 27.34 -1.14 -10.98
CA LYS A 280 28.57 -1.38 -10.21
C LYS A 280 28.65 -0.46 -8.99
N PHE A 281 28.96 -1.03 -7.83
CA PHE A 281 29.21 -0.22 -6.64
C PHE A 281 30.51 0.59 -6.81
N THR A 282 30.50 1.82 -6.31
CA THR A 282 31.73 2.57 -6.06
C THR A 282 32.44 1.97 -4.84
N GLN A 283 33.74 2.22 -4.66
CA GLN A 283 34.47 1.70 -3.49
C GLN A 283 33.82 2.15 -2.17
N LYS A 284 33.41 3.42 -2.09
CA LYS A 284 32.79 4.01 -0.89
C LYS A 284 31.41 3.45 -0.62
N SER A 285 30.53 3.42 -1.63
CA SER A 285 29.20 2.84 -1.49
C SER A 285 29.27 1.34 -1.17
N ARG A 286 30.20 0.59 -1.77
CA ARG A 286 30.44 -0.82 -1.44
C ARG A 286 30.85 -1.01 0.02
N ALA A 287 31.76 -0.18 0.52
CA ALA A 287 32.23 -0.29 1.90
C ALA A 287 31.08 -0.09 2.91
N ILE A 288 30.19 0.88 2.68
CA ILE A 288 29.00 1.08 3.51
C ILE A 288 28.03 -0.10 3.37
N TYR A 289 27.83 -0.60 2.16
CA TYR A 289 27.00 -1.77 1.89
C TYR A 289 27.46 -3.00 2.68
N ASP A 290 28.76 -3.29 2.66
CA ASP A 290 29.32 -4.44 3.36
C ASP A 290 29.15 -4.33 4.88
N ILE A 291 29.24 -3.12 5.45
CA ILE A 291 28.97 -2.89 6.88
C ILE A 291 27.50 -3.19 7.19
N VAL A 292 26.55 -2.67 6.39
CA VAL A 292 25.11 -2.89 6.62
C VAL A 292 24.74 -4.37 6.42
N LEU A 293 25.32 -5.04 5.41
CA LEU A 293 25.14 -6.47 5.20
C LEU A 293 25.63 -7.29 6.40
N LYS A 294 26.76 -6.90 7.00
CA LYS A 294 27.27 -7.51 8.23
C LYS A 294 26.37 -7.23 9.43
N MET A 295 25.89 -5.98 9.59
CA MET A 295 24.91 -5.63 10.63
C MET A 295 23.70 -6.56 10.54
N GLN A 296 23.14 -6.77 9.35
CA GLN A 296 21.96 -7.60 9.16
C GLN A 296 22.27 -9.08 9.42
N THR A 297 23.36 -9.60 8.85
CA THR A 297 23.70 -11.02 8.95
C THR A 297 23.96 -11.43 10.40
N ASP A 298 24.73 -10.63 11.14
CA ASP A 298 25.08 -10.94 12.53
C ASP A 298 23.88 -10.75 13.47
N THR A 299 23.02 -9.75 13.23
CA THR A 299 21.81 -9.58 14.05
C THR A 299 20.80 -10.69 13.81
N ILE A 300 20.60 -11.14 12.56
CA ILE A 300 19.75 -12.31 12.23
C ILE A 300 20.26 -13.58 12.91
N ALA A 301 21.59 -13.77 12.99
CA ALA A 301 22.20 -14.94 13.61
C ALA A 301 21.91 -15.06 15.11
N GLU A 302 21.65 -13.94 15.80
CA GLU A 302 21.27 -13.94 17.22
C GLU A 302 19.79 -14.26 17.46
N LEU A 303 18.94 -14.20 16.42
CA LEU A 303 17.49 -14.29 16.58
C LEU A 303 17.02 -15.69 16.96
N ARG A 304 16.29 -15.75 18.06
CA ARG A 304 15.66 -16.94 18.63
C ARG A 304 14.58 -16.52 19.63
N GLY A 305 13.71 -17.44 20.01
CA GLY A 305 12.69 -17.20 21.02
C GLY A 305 13.31 -16.73 22.34
N GLY A 306 12.79 -15.65 22.90
CA GLY A 306 13.20 -15.05 24.16
C GLY A 306 14.37 -14.09 24.07
N VAL A 307 14.96 -13.82 22.89
CA VAL A 307 16.05 -12.84 22.75
C VAL A 307 15.56 -11.42 23.03
N SER A 308 16.38 -10.60 23.69
CA SER A 308 16.12 -9.17 23.94
C SER A 308 16.32 -8.38 22.65
N TRP A 309 15.28 -7.71 22.15
CA TRP A 309 15.40 -6.90 20.92
C TRP A 309 16.33 -5.70 21.10
N ASP A 310 16.33 -5.09 22.29
CA ASP A 310 17.24 -3.98 22.63
C ASP A 310 18.72 -4.42 22.52
N ASP A 311 19.04 -5.65 22.92
CA ASP A 311 20.41 -6.18 22.82
C ASP A 311 20.84 -6.44 21.36
N VAL A 312 19.92 -6.93 20.53
CA VAL A 312 20.17 -7.13 19.09
C VAL A 312 20.32 -5.78 18.39
N HIS A 313 19.52 -4.78 18.75
CA HIS A 313 19.67 -3.42 18.26
C HIS A 313 21.02 -2.80 18.66
N LEU A 314 21.47 -2.99 19.90
CA LEU A 314 22.81 -2.59 20.35
C LEU A 314 23.94 -3.30 19.58
N LEU A 315 23.75 -4.58 19.22
CA LEU A 315 24.70 -5.30 18.36
C LEU A 315 24.85 -4.63 16.99
N ALA A 316 23.74 -4.20 16.37
CA ALA A 316 23.79 -3.46 15.11
C ALA A 316 24.62 -2.17 15.23
N HIS A 317 24.43 -1.39 16.29
CA HIS A 317 25.22 -0.18 16.54
C HIS A 317 26.70 -0.47 16.76
N LYS A 318 27.04 -1.53 17.51
CA LYS A 318 28.43 -1.94 17.71
C LYS A 318 29.12 -2.27 16.37
N ILE A 319 28.45 -3.00 15.50
CA ILE A 319 28.96 -3.34 14.16
C ILE A 319 29.10 -2.08 13.29
N ALA A 320 28.11 -1.17 13.33
CA ALA A 320 28.20 0.10 12.62
C ALA A 320 29.38 0.94 13.09
N ILE A 321 29.63 1.02 14.39
CA ILE A 321 30.78 1.74 14.96
C ILE A 321 32.09 1.12 14.47
N ASP A 322 32.23 -0.21 14.56
CA ASP A 322 33.43 -0.92 14.10
C ASP A 322 33.70 -0.68 12.60
N GLY A 323 32.66 -0.71 11.77
CA GLY A 323 32.75 -0.43 10.34
C GLY A 323 33.13 1.02 10.03
N LEU A 324 32.46 1.99 10.66
CA LEU A 324 32.73 3.41 10.43
C LEU A 324 34.09 3.86 10.99
N LEU A 325 34.59 3.21 12.05
CA LEU A 325 35.98 3.35 12.53
C LEU A 325 36.98 2.84 11.49
N ALA A 326 36.72 1.67 10.89
CA ALA A 326 37.59 1.11 9.86
C ALA A 326 37.69 1.98 8.60
N LEU A 327 36.64 2.74 8.29
CA LEU A 327 36.63 3.72 7.19
C LEU A 327 37.20 5.09 7.57
N GLY A 328 37.50 5.32 8.85
CA GLY A 328 37.98 6.61 9.36
C GLY A 328 36.91 7.70 9.46
N ILE A 329 35.63 7.37 9.22
CA ILE A 329 34.50 8.31 9.39
C ILE A 329 34.31 8.59 10.88
N LEU A 330 34.39 7.55 11.70
CA LEU A 330 34.50 7.67 13.15
C LEU A 330 35.96 7.56 13.59
N LYS A 331 36.30 8.14 14.75
CA LYS A 331 37.62 8.07 15.39
C LYS A 331 37.49 8.04 16.90
N GLY A 332 38.53 7.53 17.58
CA GLY A 332 38.59 7.41 19.04
C GLY A 332 38.28 5.99 19.53
N ASP A 333 37.89 5.87 20.79
CA ASP A 333 37.55 4.58 21.41
C ASP A 333 36.13 4.13 21.08
N ARG A 334 36.00 2.85 20.72
CA ARG A 334 34.72 2.22 20.34
C ARG A 334 33.66 2.33 21.43
N GLU A 335 34.03 2.07 22.68
CA GLU A 335 33.09 2.04 23.80
C GLU A 335 32.72 3.46 24.22
N GLU A 336 33.62 4.44 24.08
CA GLU A 336 33.31 5.86 24.24
C GLU A 336 32.29 6.36 23.21
N ILE A 337 32.46 6.00 21.94
CA ILE A 337 31.51 6.34 20.86
C ILE A 337 30.12 5.78 21.18
N LEU A 338 30.06 4.51 21.58
CA LEU A 338 28.80 3.86 21.95
C LEU A 338 28.18 4.51 23.19
N ARG A 339 28.96 4.81 24.23
CA ARG A 339 28.48 5.52 25.43
C ARG A 339 27.96 6.93 25.10
N ALA A 340 28.62 7.63 24.18
CA ALA A 340 28.22 8.95 23.74
C ALA A 340 26.92 8.93 22.92
N ARG A 341 26.53 7.79 22.33
CA ARG A 341 25.42 7.61 21.38
C ARG A 341 25.67 8.21 20.00
N THR A 342 26.94 8.42 19.63
CA THR A 342 27.30 9.07 18.35
C THR A 342 26.84 8.25 17.13
N SER A 343 26.74 6.93 17.24
CA SER A 343 26.22 6.06 16.18
C SER A 343 24.77 6.34 15.78
N ALA A 344 23.97 6.97 16.65
CA ALA A 344 22.60 7.38 16.35
C ALA A 344 22.53 8.43 15.22
N ALA A 345 23.63 9.14 14.94
CA ALA A 345 23.71 10.05 13.79
C ALA A 345 23.66 9.31 12.44
N PHE A 346 24.10 8.06 12.41
CA PHE A 346 24.23 7.25 11.19
C PHE A 346 23.18 6.14 11.10
N LEU A 347 22.68 5.63 12.23
CA LEU A 347 21.52 4.75 12.32
C LEU A 347 20.48 5.41 13.24
N PRO A 348 19.58 6.25 12.71
CA PRO A 348 18.65 7.05 13.51
C PRO A 348 17.31 6.36 13.80
N HIS A 349 17.06 5.16 13.25
CA HIS A 349 15.81 4.42 13.43
C HIS A 349 16.04 3.08 14.15
N GLY A 350 14.95 2.45 14.59
CA GLY A 350 14.99 1.12 15.20
C GLY A 350 15.46 0.04 14.22
N LEU A 351 16.03 -1.06 14.74
CA LEU A 351 16.52 -2.18 13.91
C LEU A 351 15.42 -2.90 13.10
N GLY A 352 14.17 -2.73 13.51
CA GLY A 352 13.02 -3.40 12.89
C GLY A 352 11.81 -3.46 13.80
N HIS A 353 10.77 -4.11 13.31
CA HIS A 353 9.44 -4.12 13.91
C HIS A 353 8.65 -5.38 13.56
N TYR A 354 7.62 -5.69 14.36
CA TYR A 354 6.73 -6.79 13.99
C TYR A 354 6.05 -6.53 12.65
N LEU A 355 5.81 -7.60 11.92
CA LEU A 355 5.18 -7.61 10.59
C LEU A 355 4.03 -8.62 10.58
N GLY A 356 2.89 -8.25 9.99
CA GLY A 356 1.72 -9.13 9.91
C GLY A 356 0.62 -8.53 9.06
N LEU A 357 -0.56 -8.31 9.67
CA LEU A 357 -1.68 -7.64 9.01
C LEU A 357 -1.40 -6.15 8.70
N ASP A 358 -0.44 -5.57 9.41
CA ASP A 358 0.08 -4.24 9.15
C ASP A 358 1.60 -4.34 8.96
N THR A 359 2.17 -3.42 8.18
CA THR A 359 3.62 -3.30 7.99
C THR A 359 4.31 -3.11 9.34
N HIS A 360 3.90 -2.07 10.07
CA HIS A 360 4.21 -1.90 11.49
C HIS A 360 3.12 -2.59 12.31
N ASP A 361 3.28 -3.89 12.55
CA ASP A 361 2.31 -4.70 13.28
C ASP A 361 2.29 -4.39 14.79
N THR A 362 1.25 -4.85 15.47
CA THR A 362 0.97 -4.50 16.87
C THR A 362 1.80 -5.31 17.90
N GLY A 363 1.64 -5.00 19.19
CA GLY A 363 2.25 -5.74 20.32
C GLY A 363 3.74 -5.46 20.57
N GLY A 364 4.30 -4.43 19.92
CA GLY A 364 5.70 -4.04 20.07
C GLY A 364 6.02 -3.18 21.30
N HIS A 365 5.03 -2.47 21.87
CA HIS A 365 5.20 -1.55 23.01
C HIS A 365 6.34 -0.51 22.84
N PRO A 366 6.34 0.30 21.76
CA PRO A 366 7.35 1.35 21.58
C PRO A 366 7.36 2.34 22.76
N ASN A 367 8.54 2.85 23.08
CA ASN A 367 8.71 3.94 24.04
C ASN A 367 9.32 5.18 23.36
N TYR A 368 8.49 5.93 22.63
CA TYR A 368 8.94 7.15 21.94
C TYR A 368 9.35 8.30 22.87
N ALA A 369 9.05 8.18 24.18
CA ALA A 369 9.49 9.11 25.21
C ALA A 369 10.87 8.75 25.80
N ASP A 370 11.50 7.66 25.35
CA ASP A 370 12.83 7.26 25.83
C ASP A 370 13.85 8.40 25.59
N PRO A 371 14.54 8.86 26.65
CA PRO A 371 15.54 9.91 26.51
C PRO A 371 16.79 9.42 25.74
N ASP A 372 17.06 8.11 25.71
CA ASP A 372 18.19 7.56 24.97
C ASP A 372 17.86 7.48 23.46
N PRO A 373 18.58 8.23 22.60
CA PRO A 373 18.27 8.30 21.18
C PRO A 373 18.43 6.97 20.44
N LEU A 374 19.19 5.99 20.97
CA LEU A 374 19.25 4.66 20.34
C LEU A 374 17.91 3.95 20.43
N PHE A 375 17.25 3.98 21.59
CA PHE A 375 16.06 3.17 21.83
C PHE A 375 14.75 3.89 21.51
N ARG A 376 14.77 5.22 21.39
CA ARG A 376 13.58 6.06 21.18
C ARG A 376 12.70 5.61 20.02
N TYR A 377 13.32 5.21 18.90
CA TYR A 377 12.60 4.86 17.68
C TYR A 377 12.43 3.36 17.47
N LEU A 378 12.75 2.52 18.46
CA LEU A 378 12.42 1.11 18.42
C LEU A 378 10.91 0.90 18.53
N ARG A 379 10.37 0.14 17.58
CA ARG A 379 8.95 -0.24 17.56
C ARG A 379 8.65 -1.46 18.44
N VAL A 380 9.68 -2.22 18.81
CA VAL A 380 9.61 -3.38 19.70
C VAL A 380 10.50 -3.12 20.91
N ARG A 381 9.95 -3.16 22.13
CA ARG A 381 10.67 -3.01 23.41
C ARG A 381 10.37 -4.18 24.34
N ARG A 382 10.64 -5.40 23.86
CA ARG A 382 10.40 -6.65 24.59
C ARG A 382 11.29 -7.77 24.05
N ASN A 383 11.28 -8.90 24.75
CA ASN A 383 11.89 -10.12 24.22
C ASN A 383 11.01 -10.70 23.12
N LEU A 384 11.63 -11.19 22.03
CA LEU A 384 10.91 -11.72 20.88
C LEU A 384 10.31 -13.10 21.19
N PRO A 385 8.99 -13.31 21.06
CA PRO A 385 8.40 -14.63 21.27
C PRO A 385 8.59 -15.53 20.04
N ALA A 386 8.69 -16.84 20.24
CA ALA A 386 8.70 -17.78 19.12
C ALA A 386 7.34 -17.75 18.39
N GLY A 387 7.39 -17.73 17.06
CA GLY A 387 6.22 -17.59 16.19
C GLY A 387 5.91 -16.15 15.76
N SER A 388 6.60 -15.13 16.29
CA SER A 388 6.50 -13.77 15.75
C SER A 388 7.25 -13.62 14.44
N VAL A 389 6.81 -12.70 13.58
CA VAL A 389 7.55 -12.25 12.40
C VAL A 389 8.01 -10.81 12.64
N ILE A 390 9.29 -10.54 12.40
CA ILE A 390 9.94 -9.24 12.62
C ILE A 390 10.79 -8.84 11.41
N THR A 391 10.83 -7.56 11.07
CA THR A 391 11.79 -7.02 10.10
C THR A 391 13.19 -6.93 10.73
N VAL A 392 14.23 -7.12 9.93
CA VAL A 392 15.61 -6.81 10.31
C VAL A 392 16.21 -5.91 9.24
N GLU A 393 16.22 -4.62 9.54
CA GLU A 393 16.41 -3.53 8.58
C GLU A 393 17.53 -2.56 8.98
N PRO A 394 18.74 -3.01 9.37
CA PRO A 394 19.81 -2.08 9.68
C PRO A 394 20.11 -1.17 8.48
N GLY A 395 20.56 0.04 8.79
CA GLY A 395 21.01 0.98 7.78
C GLY A 395 22.06 1.97 8.29
N ILE A 396 22.78 2.56 7.34
CA ILE A 396 23.72 3.66 7.57
C ILE A 396 23.35 4.78 6.60
N TYR A 397 23.11 5.96 7.15
CA TYR A 397 22.62 7.13 6.41
C TYR A 397 23.55 8.33 6.61
N PHE A 398 23.77 9.05 5.53
CA PHE A 398 24.52 10.31 5.48
C PHE A 398 23.52 11.46 5.31
N CYS A 399 22.69 11.67 6.33
CA CYS A 399 21.68 12.72 6.35
C CYS A 399 22.23 13.99 6.98
N GLU A 400 22.37 15.07 6.20
CA GLU A 400 22.92 16.34 6.70
C GLU A 400 22.13 16.91 7.89
N PHE A 401 20.79 16.81 7.86
CA PHE A 401 19.93 17.33 8.93
C PHE A 401 20.13 16.59 10.26
N ILE A 402 20.54 15.32 10.20
CA ILE A 402 20.80 14.50 11.38
C ILE A 402 22.25 14.67 11.84
N ILE A 403 23.22 14.61 10.92
CA ILE A 403 24.64 14.57 11.28
C ILE A 403 25.21 15.95 11.61
N ARG A 404 24.81 17.03 10.93
CA ARG A 404 25.35 18.38 11.20
C ARG A 404 25.18 18.84 12.65
N PRO A 405 24.06 18.58 13.35
CA PRO A 405 23.97 18.81 14.79
C PRO A 405 25.05 18.08 15.61
N TYR A 406 25.39 16.84 15.28
CA TYR A 406 26.43 16.06 15.97
C TYR A 406 27.84 16.63 15.73
N LEU A 407 28.08 17.23 14.55
CA LEU A 407 29.34 17.92 14.27
C LEU A 407 29.53 19.22 15.09
N LYS A 408 28.44 19.81 15.58
CA LYS A 408 28.46 21.05 16.38
C LYS A 408 28.56 20.80 17.88
N ASP A 409 28.12 19.64 18.35
CA ASP A 409 28.19 19.28 19.77
C ASP A 409 29.57 18.69 20.11
N PRO A 410 30.38 19.31 20.99
CA PRO A 410 31.69 18.80 21.37
C PRO A 410 31.67 17.37 21.91
N LYS A 411 30.54 16.94 22.52
CA LYS A 411 30.35 15.55 22.96
C LYS A 411 30.52 14.56 21.81
N HIS A 412 30.03 14.91 20.62
CA HIS A 412 29.97 14.04 19.45
C HIS A 412 31.05 14.36 18.42
N ALA A 413 31.34 15.64 18.19
CA ALA A 413 32.27 16.14 17.18
C ALA A 413 33.68 15.55 17.33
N GLN A 414 34.12 15.27 18.57
CA GLN A 414 35.42 14.64 18.82
C GLN A 414 35.56 13.24 18.20
N PHE A 415 34.44 12.54 17.97
CA PHE A 415 34.40 11.18 17.45
C PHE A 415 34.17 11.08 15.94
N ILE A 416 33.90 12.19 15.26
CA ILE A 416 33.59 12.20 13.82
C ILE A 416 34.72 12.93 13.08
N ASP A 417 35.25 12.32 12.03
CA ASP A 417 36.17 13.00 11.13
C ASP A 417 35.42 13.65 9.97
N GLU A 418 35.16 14.96 10.09
CA GLU A 418 34.37 15.69 9.09
C GLU A 418 34.98 15.65 7.69
N LYS A 419 36.32 15.62 7.58
CA LYS A 419 36.98 15.57 6.27
C LYS A 419 36.75 14.24 5.56
N VAL A 420 36.77 13.14 6.31
CA VAL A 420 36.47 11.81 5.76
C VAL A 420 34.97 11.68 5.51
N LEU A 421 34.12 12.17 6.42
CA LEU A 421 32.67 12.19 6.25
C LEU A 421 32.23 12.90 4.96
N ASP A 422 32.86 14.01 4.62
CA ASP A 422 32.55 14.82 3.43
C ASP A 422 32.62 14.02 2.11
N GLU A 423 33.34 12.91 2.13
CA GLU A 423 33.48 12.01 1.00
C GLU A 423 32.32 11.03 0.79
N TYR A 424 31.37 10.94 1.74
CA TYR A 424 30.30 9.93 1.76
C TYR A 424 28.88 10.49 1.59
N TRP A 425 28.70 11.83 1.51
CA TRP A 425 27.37 12.42 1.37
C TRP A 425 26.57 11.85 0.18
N ASP A 426 27.24 11.58 -0.95
CA ASP A 426 26.59 11.05 -2.16
C ASP A 426 26.24 9.56 -2.10
N VAL A 427 26.74 8.82 -1.10
CA VAL A 427 26.20 7.49 -0.78
C VAL A 427 24.73 7.59 -0.39
N GLY A 428 24.34 8.70 0.27
CA GLY A 428 22.98 8.92 0.74
C GLY A 428 22.64 8.00 1.90
N GLY A 429 22.23 6.77 1.60
CA GLY A 429 21.91 5.77 2.61
C GLY A 429 21.92 4.36 2.05
N VAL A 430 22.26 3.41 2.91
CA VAL A 430 22.12 1.98 2.63
C VAL A 430 21.26 1.36 3.72
N ARG A 431 20.22 0.63 3.31
CA ARG A 431 19.40 -0.22 4.18
C ARG A 431 19.23 -1.58 3.51
N ILE A 432 19.30 -2.64 4.31
CA ILE A 432 19.03 -4.00 3.84
C ILE A 432 18.05 -4.61 4.83
N GLU A 433 16.90 -5.05 4.32
CA GLU A 433 15.79 -5.48 5.15
C GLU A 433 15.19 -6.81 4.69
N ASP A 434 14.95 -7.68 5.66
CA ASP A 434 14.33 -8.98 5.47
C ASP A 434 13.24 -9.23 6.53
N ASN A 435 12.28 -10.08 6.20
CA ASN A 435 11.21 -10.53 7.09
C ASN A 435 11.58 -11.86 7.74
N ILE A 436 11.71 -11.88 9.06
CA ILE A 436 12.26 -13.00 9.81
C ILE A 436 11.20 -13.61 10.74
N LEU A 437 10.92 -14.90 10.55
CA LEU A 437 10.12 -15.70 11.49
C LEU A 437 11.01 -16.18 12.63
N ILE A 438 10.65 -15.80 13.85
CA ILE A 438 11.34 -16.26 15.07
C ILE A 438 10.87 -17.67 15.39
N THR A 439 11.81 -18.58 15.61
CA THR A 439 11.56 -19.94 16.08
C THR A 439 12.08 -20.09 17.50
N LYS A 440 11.77 -21.22 18.16
CA LYS A 440 12.21 -21.46 19.54
C LYS A 440 13.73 -21.32 19.70
N ASP A 441 14.49 -21.94 18.79
CA ASP A 441 15.94 -22.11 18.92
C ASP A 441 16.74 -21.36 17.83
N GLY A 442 16.07 -20.49 17.06
CA GLY A 442 16.69 -19.76 15.94
C GLY A 442 15.68 -18.92 15.16
N SER A 443 15.93 -18.69 13.89
CA SER A 443 15.05 -17.92 13.02
C SER A 443 14.99 -18.49 11.60
N VAL A 444 13.98 -18.08 10.84
CA VAL A 444 13.80 -18.43 9.43
C VAL A 444 13.58 -17.15 8.63
N ASN A 445 14.42 -16.90 7.65
CA ASN A 445 14.22 -15.79 6.73
C ASN A 445 13.10 -16.13 5.72
N LEU A 446 12.09 -15.27 5.64
CA LEU A 446 10.96 -15.40 4.70
C LEU A 446 11.22 -14.67 3.38
N THR A 447 12.24 -13.81 3.33
CA THR A 447 12.61 -12.99 2.19
C THR A 447 13.63 -13.72 1.31
N ASP A 448 13.31 -13.88 0.02
CA ASP A 448 14.13 -14.57 -0.97
C ASP A 448 14.86 -13.62 -1.94
N VAL A 449 14.81 -12.31 -1.65
CA VAL A 449 15.41 -11.27 -2.49
C VAL A 449 16.93 -11.25 -2.33
N VAL A 450 17.64 -11.17 -3.44
CA VAL A 450 19.11 -11.12 -3.46
C VAL A 450 19.62 -9.90 -2.69
N LYS A 451 20.61 -10.10 -1.83
CA LYS A 451 21.36 -9.06 -1.09
C LYS A 451 22.88 -9.25 -1.14
N ASP A 452 23.34 -10.26 -1.88
CA ASP A 452 24.75 -10.45 -2.16
C ASP A 452 25.17 -9.41 -3.23
N PRO A 453 26.17 -8.56 -2.97
CA PRO A 453 26.47 -7.42 -3.83
C PRO A 453 26.94 -7.88 -5.22
N GLU A 454 27.71 -8.97 -5.32
CA GLU A 454 28.11 -9.54 -6.62
C GLU A 454 26.92 -10.05 -7.42
N GLN A 455 25.94 -10.70 -6.78
CA GLN A 455 24.71 -11.13 -7.45
C GLN A 455 23.83 -9.95 -7.85
N LEU A 456 23.72 -8.89 -7.04
CA LEU A 456 23.02 -7.65 -7.41
C LEU A 456 23.62 -7.04 -8.68
N GLU A 457 24.93 -6.83 -8.69
CA GLU A 457 25.64 -6.31 -9.87
C GLU A 457 25.43 -7.19 -11.10
N LYS A 458 25.42 -8.52 -10.92
CA LYS A 458 25.19 -9.47 -12.01
C LYS A 458 23.78 -9.36 -12.59
N ILE A 459 22.74 -9.22 -11.76
CA ILE A 459 21.35 -9.05 -12.21
C ILE A 459 21.21 -7.74 -12.99
N ILE A 460 21.73 -6.65 -12.43
CA ILE A 460 21.63 -5.31 -13.02
C ILE A 460 22.42 -5.21 -14.34
N SER A 461 23.56 -5.89 -14.42
CA SER A 461 24.43 -5.88 -15.60
C SER A 461 24.08 -6.93 -16.65
N ALA A 462 23.10 -7.81 -16.39
CA ALA A 462 22.74 -8.86 -17.34
C ALA A 462 22.25 -8.25 -18.67
N PRO A 463 22.73 -8.73 -19.83
CA PRO A 463 22.21 -8.28 -21.11
C PRO A 463 20.74 -8.65 -21.20
N VAL A 464 19.91 -7.66 -21.51
CA VAL A 464 18.48 -7.84 -21.72
C VAL A 464 18.30 -8.49 -23.10
N ASP A 465 18.56 -9.79 -23.20
CA ASP A 465 18.04 -10.54 -24.33
C ASP A 465 16.51 -10.46 -24.26
N ARG A 466 15.87 -10.17 -25.41
CA ARG A 466 14.41 -10.03 -25.55
C ARG A 466 13.70 -11.22 -24.91
N MET A 467 13.33 -11.12 -23.64
CA MET A 467 12.52 -12.11 -22.95
C MET A 467 11.06 -11.95 -23.34
N LEU A 468 10.71 -12.59 -24.44
CA LEU A 468 9.42 -13.26 -24.55
C LEU A 468 9.40 -14.40 -23.51
N GLY A 469 8.49 -14.32 -22.54
CA GLY A 469 8.05 -15.47 -21.75
C GLY A 469 8.75 -15.70 -20.41
N GLY A 470 8.28 -15.02 -19.37
CA GLY A 470 8.52 -15.40 -17.99
C GLY A 470 7.86 -16.75 -17.68
N ALA A 471 8.64 -17.82 -17.64
CA ALA A 471 8.23 -19.11 -17.07
C ALA A 471 9.42 -20.03 -16.71
N LEU A 472 10.59 -19.88 -17.35
CA LEU A 472 11.66 -20.89 -17.26
C LEU A 472 12.78 -20.63 -16.23
N GLU A 473 12.98 -19.41 -15.74
CA GLU A 473 14.10 -19.14 -14.81
C GLU A 473 13.81 -19.47 -13.33
N GLY A 474 12.54 -19.51 -12.91
CA GLY A 474 12.17 -19.87 -11.54
C GLY A 474 12.51 -21.31 -11.15
N ALA A 475 12.63 -22.21 -12.13
CA ALA A 475 12.94 -23.62 -11.88
C ALA A 475 14.44 -23.92 -11.69
N ILE A 476 15.34 -23.06 -12.21
CA ILE A 476 16.79 -23.31 -12.18
C ILE A 476 17.40 -22.84 -10.85
N TYR A 477 16.82 -21.82 -10.21
CA TYR A 477 17.35 -21.28 -8.95
C TYR A 477 17.01 -22.12 -7.71
N VAL A 478 15.84 -22.77 -7.69
CA VAL A 478 15.43 -23.68 -6.60
C VAL A 478 16.32 -24.95 -6.55
N ALA A 479 16.94 -25.33 -7.68
CA ALA A 479 17.81 -26.50 -7.74
C ALA A 479 19.23 -26.24 -7.22
N SER A 480 19.76 -25.01 -7.26
CA SER A 480 21.15 -24.72 -6.87
C SER A 480 21.35 -24.57 -5.36
N GLN A 481 20.30 -24.29 -4.58
CA GLN A 481 20.36 -24.25 -3.12
C GLN A 481 20.22 -25.63 -2.44
N ARG A 482 19.98 -26.71 -3.22
CA ARG A 482 19.89 -28.08 -2.69
C ARG A 482 21.23 -28.73 -2.35
N THR A 483 22.34 -27.99 -2.41
CA THR A 483 23.66 -28.49 -2.02
C THR A 483 24.05 -27.94 -0.65
N VAL A 484 23.38 -28.43 0.40
CA VAL A 484 23.89 -28.30 1.77
C VAL A 484 25.00 -29.33 1.94
N ILE A 485 26.21 -28.84 2.17
CA ILE A 485 27.36 -29.64 2.58
C ILE A 485 27.13 -30.05 4.04
N ASP A 486 26.82 -31.32 4.28
CA ASP A 486 26.84 -31.95 5.60
C ASP A 486 28.30 -32.26 6.00
N PRO A 487 28.85 -31.68 7.09
CA PRO A 487 30.21 -32.00 7.54
C PRO A 487 30.34 -33.31 8.33
N SER A 488 29.31 -34.14 8.44
CA SER A 488 29.26 -35.20 9.46
C SER A 488 28.91 -36.61 8.94
N SER A 489 29.60 -37.10 7.90
CA SER A 489 29.52 -38.55 7.59
C SER A 489 30.78 -39.15 6.98
N ARG A 490 31.81 -39.35 7.82
CA ARG A 490 32.80 -40.41 7.58
C ARG A 490 32.33 -41.70 8.24
N ARG A 491 31.77 -42.63 7.45
CA ARG A 491 31.87 -44.10 7.63
C ARG A 491 31.12 -44.84 6.49
N ARG A 492 31.82 -45.77 5.82
CA ARG A 492 31.23 -46.82 4.94
C ARG A 492 30.83 -48.03 5.79
N PRO A 493 29.79 -48.80 5.39
CA PRO A 493 30.02 -50.12 4.78
C PRO A 493 29.05 -50.40 3.58
N ALA A 494 29.48 -50.97 2.46
CA ALA A 494 29.63 -52.40 2.10
C ALA A 494 28.31 -53.16 1.82
N SER A 495 28.08 -53.39 0.51
CA SER A 495 27.43 -54.53 -0.19
C SER A 495 26.18 -55.21 0.40
N GLU A 496 25.06 -55.17 -0.35
CA GLU A 496 24.47 -56.32 -1.10
C GLU A 496 23.08 -55.96 -1.68
N GLY A 497 22.77 -56.49 -2.87
CA GLY A 497 21.39 -56.60 -3.39
C GLY A 497 20.95 -55.61 -4.48
N ARG A 498 20.87 -56.06 -5.74
CA ARG A 498 20.14 -55.38 -6.83
C ARG A 498 18.63 -55.65 -6.73
N PRO A 499 17.75 -54.65 -6.95
CA PRO A 499 16.37 -54.88 -7.36
C PRO A 499 16.11 -54.59 -8.85
N ASP A 500 15.15 -55.35 -9.37
CA ASP A 500 14.58 -55.49 -10.71
C ASP A 500 13.98 -54.19 -11.33
N PRO A 501 14.29 -53.81 -12.59
CA PRO A 501 13.85 -52.55 -13.20
C PRO A 501 12.45 -52.58 -13.87
N ARG A 502 11.54 -53.51 -13.52
CA ARG A 502 10.20 -53.59 -14.17
C ARG A 502 9.00 -53.15 -13.34
N LYS A 503 9.18 -52.27 -12.35
CA LYS A 503 8.07 -51.53 -11.71
C LYS A 503 8.49 -50.12 -11.30
N LEU A 504 8.24 -49.14 -12.17
CA LEU A 504 7.85 -47.75 -11.87
C LEU A 504 7.90 -46.95 -13.17
N GLY A 505 6.76 -46.35 -13.53
CA GLY A 505 6.57 -45.60 -14.76
C GLY A 505 7.15 -44.19 -14.71
N PHE A 506 7.52 -43.72 -15.91
CA PHE A 506 7.98 -42.40 -16.37
C PHE A 506 9.49 -42.09 -16.24
N PRO A 507 10.24 -42.10 -17.37
CA PRO A 507 11.57 -41.51 -17.45
C PRO A 507 11.50 -40.06 -17.94
N ASN A 508 12.25 -39.19 -17.24
CA ASN A 508 12.75 -37.92 -17.76
C ASN A 508 13.74 -38.18 -18.91
N ILE A 509 13.55 -37.55 -20.06
CA ILE A 509 14.57 -37.46 -21.11
C ILE A 509 15.05 -36.01 -21.18
N PHE A 510 16.34 -35.83 -20.89
CA PHE A 510 17.12 -34.63 -21.18
C PHE A 510 17.50 -34.61 -22.67
N LEU A 511 17.37 -33.45 -23.32
CA LEU A 511 18.03 -33.16 -24.58
C LEU A 511 18.72 -31.80 -24.49
N LEU A 512 20.05 -31.83 -24.41
CA LEU A 512 20.93 -30.70 -24.69
C LEU A 512 20.80 -30.34 -26.18
N ALA A 513 20.63 -29.06 -26.49
CA ALA A 513 20.91 -28.53 -27.83
C ALA A 513 21.86 -27.34 -27.71
N GLY A 514 23.11 -27.55 -28.13
CA GLY A 514 24.12 -26.51 -28.32
C GLY A 514 23.96 -25.80 -29.68
N ARG A 515 24.61 -24.64 -29.79
CA ARG A 515 24.66 -23.73 -30.95
C ARG A 515 24.85 -24.42 -32.31
N LEU A 516 24.11 -23.97 -33.31
CA LEU A 516 24.51 -23.97 -34.72
C LEU A 516 24.27 -22.59 -35.34
N GLY A 517 25.30 -22.06 -36.01
CA GLY A 517 25.28 -20.80 -36.76
C GLY A 517 24.59 -20.93 -38.14
N PRO A 518 24.59 -19.84 -38.92
CA PRO A 518 23.57 -19.60 -39.95
C PRO A 518 23.88 -20.32 -41.26
N HIS A 519 22.89 -20.94 -41.90
CA HIS A 519 22.74 -20.98 -43.37
C HIS A 519 21.41 -21.61 -43.82
N VAL A 520 20.72 -20.86 -44.68
CA VAL A 520 19.94 -21.23 -45.89
C VAL A 520 18.73 -22.16 -45.77
N LEU A 521 17.59 -21.59 -46.19
CA LEU A 521 16.25 -22.15 -46.41
C LEU A 521 16.22 -23.39 -47.34
N ALA A 522 15.45 -24.41 -46.97
CA ALA A 522 14.64 -25.20 -47.91
C ALA A 522 13.52 -25.96 -47.17
N GLN A 523 12.29 -25.63 -47.59
CA GLN A 523 11.04 -26.39 -47.57
C GLN A 523 10.85 -27.57 -46.60
N GLY A 524 9.79 -27.43 -45.79
CA GLY A 524 8.94 -28.54 -45.36
C GLY A 524 9.16 -28.96 -43.91
N GLU A 525 8.36 -28.40 -43.00
CA GLU A 525 7.97 -29.09 -41.76
C GLU A 525 6.82 -28.31 -41.09
N GLU A 526 5.59 -28.73 -41.42
CA GLU A 526 4.33 -28.27 -40.82
C GLU A 526 4.06 -28.92 -39.45
N GLU A 527 5.09 -29.49 -38.80
CA GLU A 527 5.00 -30.29 -37.57
C GLU A 527 5.68 -29.65 -36.34
N VAL A 528 6.34 -28.49 -36.50
CA VAL A 528 6.98 -27.75 -35.39
C VAL A 528 6.05 -26.70 -34.77
N VAL A 529 5.03 -26.22 -35.51
CA VAL A 529 4.09 -25.19 -35.01
C VAL A 529 2.99 -25.76 -34.10
N ARG A 530 2.77 -27.08 -34.12
CA ARG A 530 1.75 -27.75 -33.26
C ARG A 530 2.23 -28.15 -31.86
N ARG A 531 3.52 -28.00 -31.53
CA ARG A 531 4.07 -28.40 -30.22
C ARG A 531 4.42 -27.25 -29.26
N VAL A 532 4.22 -25.99 -29.67
CA VAL A 532 4.58 -24.81 -28.83
C VAL A 532 3.37 -24.15 -28.16
N PHE A 533 2.13 -24.49 -28.54
CA PHE A 533 0.91 -23.92 -27.91
C PHE A 533 -0.04 -25.02 -27.41
N GLY A 534 0.29 -25.63 -26.29
CA GLY A 534 -0.61 -26.52 -25.57
C GLY A 534 -1.37 -25.78 -24.48
N PHE A 535 -2.48 -25.12 -24.81
CA PHE A 535 -3.57 -24.77 -23.88
C PHE A 535 -4.81 -24.36 -24.69
N VAL A 536 -5.60 -25.34 -25.16
CA VAL A 536 -6.98 -25.11 -25.63
C VAL A 536 -7.85 -26.29 -25.17
N GLU A 537 -8.35 -26.19 -23.94
CA GLU A 537 -9.52 -26.95 -23.49
C GLU A 537 -10.61 -26.00 -22.96
N VAL A 538 -10.95 -24.97 -23.74
CA VAL A 538 -12.30 -24.39 -23.79
C VAL A 538 -12.41 -23.74 -25.16
N LEU A 539 -13.11 -24.39 -26.10
CA LEU A 539 -13.79 -23.82 -27.29
C LEU A 539 -14.11 -24.93 -28.33
N GLY A 540 -14.58 -26.08 -27.87
CA GLY A 540 -15.06 -27.16 -28.73
C GLY A 540 -16.44 -26.91 -29.37
N HIS A 541 -16.92 -25.66 -29.45
CA HIS A 541 -18.30 -25.37 -29.91
C HIS A 541 -18.42 -24.49 -31.17
N TYR A 542 -17.31 -24.08 -31.81
CA TYR A 542 -17.38 -23.22 -33.01
C TYR A 542 -16.37 -23.54 -34.12
N ALA A 543 -15.81 -24.76 -34.16
CA ALA A 543 -14.81 -25.15 -35.16
C ALA A 543 -15.34 -25.15 -36.63
N ASP A 544 -16.65 -25.22 -36.85
CA ASP A 544 -17.23 -25.33 -38.19
C ASP A 544 -17.45 -23.99 -38.93
N LYS A 545 -17.11 -22.84 -38.34
CA LYS A 545 -17.36 -21.52 -38.97
C LYS A 545 -16.14 -20.82 -39.59
N PHE A 546 -14.95 -21.42 -39.60
CA PHE A 546 -13.73 -20.76 -40.11
C PHE A 546 -12.96 -21.56 -41.17
N ARG A 547 -13.66 -22.19 -42.12
CA ARG A 547 -13.03 -22.67 -43.36
C ARG A 547 -13.01 -21.55 -44.41
N GLY A 548 -11.90 -20.82 -44.51
CA GLY A 548 -11.74 -19.87 -45.63
C GLY A 548 -10.70 -18.76 -45.54
N LEU A 549 -9.64 -18.86 -44.73
CA LEU A 549 -8.56 -17.85 -44.72
C LEU A 549 -7.36 -18.34 -45.54
N ARG A 550 -7.04 -17.61 -46.62
CA ARG A 550 -5.77 -17.70 -47.35
C ARG A 550 -4.85 -16.56 -46.89
N LEU A 551 -3.61 -16.89 -46.55
CA LEU A 551 -2.51 -15.94 -46.36
C LEU A 551 -2.01 -15.47 -47.74
N LEU A 552 -1.97 -14.15 -47.97
CA LEU A 552 -1.30 -13.54 -49.11
C LEU A 552 -0.16 -12.65 -48.62
N GLY A 553 1.08 -13.05 -48.93
CA GLY A 553 2.25 -12.19 -49.12
C GLY A 553 2.90 -11.59 -47.86
N GLY A 554 4.21 -11.82 -47.71
CA GLY A 554 5.08 -11.10 -46.77
C GLY A 554 5.75 -9.89 -47.43
N CYS A 555 6.08 -8.88 -46.61
CA CYS A 555 7.03 -7.82 -46.92
C CYS A 555 7.89 -7.52 -45.69
N ASP A 556 9.17 -7.28 -45.93
CA ASP A 556 10.19 -6.90 -44.97
C ASP A 556 10.02 -5.45 -44.46
N ASN A 557 10.58 -5.20 -43.28
CA ASN A 557 10.73 -3.92 -42.57
C ASN A 557 9.49 -3.34 -41.88
N GLY A 558 9.38 -3.66 -40.57
CA GLY A 558 9.00 -2.72 -39.51
C GLY A 558 7.74 -1.88 -39.71
N THR A 559 6.57 -2.50 -39.59
CA THR A 559 5.30 -1.78 -39.29
C THR A 559 4.36 -2.72 -38.53
N VAL A 560 3.75 -2.23 -37.44
CA VAL A 560 2.79 -2.99 -36.61
C VAL A 560 1.45 -3.10 -37.34
N LEU A 561 0.91 -4.32 -37.42
CA LEU A 561 -0.41 -4.60 -37.99
C LEU A 561 -1.49 -4.32 -36.92
N SER A 562 -2.43 -3.42 -37.23
CA SER A 562 -3.69 -3.27 -36.48
C SER A 562 -4.64 -4.41 -36.86
N ILE A 563 -5.20 -5.11 -35.87
CA ILE A 563 -6.27 -6.10 -36.06
C ILE A 563 -7.55 -5.52 -35.41
N SER A 564 -8.51 -5.11 -36.23
CA SER A 564 -9.86 -4.76 -35.77
C SER A 564 -10.78 -5.98 -35.84
N LEU A 565 -11.31 -6.41 -34.69
CA LEU A 565 -12.33 -7.46 -34.60
C LEU A 565 -13.74 -6.84 -34.71
N GLY A 566 -14.39 -7.01 -35.87
CA GLY A 566 -15.81 -6.68 -36.03
C GLY A 566 -16.69 -7.90 -35.75
N LEU A 567 -17.47 -7.88 -34.66
CA LEU A 567 -18.48 -8.90 -34.36
C LEU A 567 -19.77 -8.63 -35.18
N GLN A 568 -20.01 -9.41 -36.23
CA GLN A 568 -21.33 -9.47 -36.87
C GLN A 568 -22.21 -10.52 -36.15
N GLN A 569 -23.19 -10.07 -35.36
CA GLN A 569 -24.29 -10.94 -34.93
C GLN A 569 -25.24 -11.19 -36.11
N LYS A 570 -25.41 -12.46 -36.49
CA LYS A 570 -26.55 -12.92 -37.30
C LYS A 570 -27.73 -13.18 -36.36
N THR A 571 -28.76 -12.34 -36.41
CA THR A 571 -30.06 -12.61 -35.81
C THR A 571 -30.83 -13.65 -36.65
N PRO A 572 -31.52 -14.63 -36.05
CA PRO A 572 -32.47 -15.48 -36.76
C PRO A 572 -33.71 -14.68 -37.17
N THR A 573 -34.15 -14.92 -38.39
CA THR A 573 -35.30 -14.33 -39.07
C THR A 573 -36.63 -14.49 -38.30
N GLY A 574 -37.30 -13.37 -38.05
CA GLY A 574 -38.72 -13.24 -37.71
C GLY A 574 -39.26 -11.94 -38.33
N ARG A 575 -40.43 -11.99 -38.96
CA ARG A 575 -40.94 -11.08 -40.01
C ARG A 575 -41.36 -9.68 -39.55
N PHE A 576 -41.43 -8.79 -40.57
CA PHE A 576 -42.04 -7.45 -40.69
C PHE A 576 -41.16 -6.30 -40.18
N GLY A 577 -40.78 -5.26 -40.93
CA GLY A 577 -41.06 -4.79 -42.29
C GLY A 577 -40.60 -3.32 -42.35
N GLY A 578 -40.09 -2.83 -43.50
CA GLY A 578 -39.89 -1.38 -43.73
C GLY A 578 -38.45 -0.87 -43.87
N THR A 579 -38.04 -0.73 -45.14
CA THR A 579 -37.17 0.30 -45.76
C THR A 579 -36.30 1.23 -44.90
N GLY A 580 -35.00 1.29 -45.21
CA GLY A 580 -34.13 2.46 -44.96
C GLY A 580 -32.67 2.12 -44.71
N SER A 581 -31.79 2.39 -45.67
CA SER A 581 -30.34 2.17 -45.60
C SER A 581 -29.61 3.42 -45.09
N GLU A 582 -28.77 3.31 -44.07
CA GLU A 582 -27.70 4.28 -43.82
C GLU A 582 -26.38 3.58 -43.48
N ARG A 583 -25.32 3.99 -44.19
CA ARG A 583 -23.93 3.60 -43.99
C ARG A 583 -23.29 4.62 -43.06
N VAL A 584 -22.63 4.17 -41.99
CA VAL A 584 -21.71 5.00 -41.21
C VAL A 584 -20.29 4.57 -41.53
N GLY A 585 -19.55 5.45 -42.21
CA GLY A 585 -18.10 5.33 -42.42
C GLY A 585 -17.35 6.08 -41.33
N MET A 586 -16.28 5.48 -40.80
CA MET A 586 -15.35 6.12 -39.88
C MET A 586 -14.08 6.46 -40.67
N LEU A 587 -13.80 7.76 -40.81
CA LEU A 587 -12.57 8.28 -41.42
C LEU A 587 -11.49 8.39 -40.34
N ALA A 588 -10.30 7.87 -40.65
CA ALA A 588 -9.06 8.16 -39.95
C ALA A 588 -8.15 8.93 -40.93
N GLU A 589 -7.56 10.03 -40.49
CA GLU A 589 -6.48 10.71 -41.22
C GLU A 589 -5.23 10.78 -40.34
N LEU A 590 -4.14 10.24 -40.89
CA LEU A 590 -2.76 10.49 -40.51
C LEU A 590 -2.13 11.32 -41.64
N ALA A 591 -1.48 12.43 -41.30
CA ALA A 591 -0.50 13.08 -42.16
C ALA A 591 0.66 13.56 -41.29
N GLY A 592 1.88 13.22 -41.72
CA GLY A 592 3.12 13.43 -40.98
C GLY A 592 3.99 14.60 -41.48
N ASP A 593 5.15 14.66 -40.81
CA ASP A 593 6.44 15.27 -41.15
C ASP A 593 6.60 16.80 -41.25
N GLY A 594 7.26 17.33 -40.21
CA GLY A 594 8.56 18.00 -40.34
C GLY A 594 8.59 19.52 -40.46
N TYR A 595 9.13 20.22 -39.46
CA TYR A 595 10.13 21.30 -39.61
C TYR A 595 10.70 21.72 -38.23
N LEU A 596 12.03 21.79 -38.15
CA LEU A 596 12.81 22.36 -37.05
C LEU A 596 12.63 23.88 -36.99
N ALA A 597 12.34 24.43 -35.80
CA ALA A 597 12.79 25.78 -35.42
C ALA A 597 12.81 25.95 -33.89
N SER A 598 13.94 26.48 -33.43
CA SER A 598 14.27 26.89 -32.05
C SER A 598 13.30 27.89 -31.43
N ALA A 599 12.98 27.73 -30.14
CA ALA A 599 13.07 28.79 -29.11
C ALA A 599 12.42 28.31 -27.79
N ALA A 600 13.15 28.45 -26.69
CA ALA A 600 12.58 28.65 -25.36
C ALA A 600 12.63 30.16 -25.04
N PRO A 601 12.04 30.66 -23.95
CA PRO A 601 10.69 30.46 -23.41
C PRO A 601 9.99 31.83 -23.20
N THR A 602 8.66 31.93 -23.34
CA THR A 602 7.91 33.10 -22.85
C THR A 602 6.57 32.72 -22.26
N ALA A 603 6.26 33.43 -21.19
CA ALA A 603 5.10 33.35 -20.31
C ALA A 603 3.74 33.61 -20.99
N ASP A 604 2.69 33.35 -20.20
CA ASP A 604 1.31 33.79 -20.33
C ASP A 604 0.51 33.28 -21.54
N THR A 605 -0.35 32.30 -21.26
CA THR A 605 -1.61 32.11 -22.01
C THR A 605 -2.77 32.18 -21.03
N THR A 606 -3.22 33.41 -20.75
CA THR A 606 -4.57 33.68 -20.26
C THR A 606 -5.58 33.29 -21.35
N VAL A 607 -6.42 32.30 -21.08
CA VAL A 607 -7.61 32.01 -21.88
C VAL A 607 -8.69 33.03 -21.51
N ALA A 608 -9.08 33.86 -22.48
CA ALA A 608 -10.18 34.82 -22.35
C ALA A 608 -11.52 34.13 -22.60
N HIS A 609 -12.48 34.32 -21.68
CA HIS A 609 -13.90 33.97 -21.86
C HIS A 609 -14.78 35.23 -21.79
N PRO A 610 -15.93 35.28 -22.51
CA PRO A 610 -16.66 36.51 -22.81
C PRO A 610 -17.38 37.13 -21.60
N ALA A 611 -17.44 38.45 -21.57
CA ALA A 611 -17.99 39.28 -20.50
C ALA A 611 -19.53 39.47 -20.57
N VAL A 612 -20.12 39.62 -19.37
CA VAL A 612 -21.39 40.25 -18.93
C VAL A 612 -22.42 40.65 -20.01
N THR A 613 -23.66 40.21 -19.85
CA THR A 613 -24.72 40.37 -20.87
C THR A 613 -25.59 41.64 -20.83
N ASP A 614 -25.52 42.54 -19.83
CA ASP A 614 -25.87 43.97 -19.98
C ASP A 614 -25.48 44.84 -18.76
N ALA A 615 -25.42 46.17 -18.97
CA ALA A 615 -25.03 47.17 -17.97
C ALA A 615 -26.13 47.48 -16.92
N ALA A 616 -27.38 47.07 -17.17
CA ALA A 616 -28.51 47.35 -16.27
C ALA A 616 -28.49 46.42 -15.04
N GLY A 617 -28.13 45.14 -15.25
CA GLY A 617 -27.94 44.18 -14.16
C GLY A 617 -26.79 44.57 -13.21
N GLU A 618 -25.69 45.10 -13.74
CA GLU A 618 -24.56 45.56 -12.91
C GLU A 618 -24.95 46.77 -12.04
N GLN A 619 -25.76 47.69 -12.57
CA GLN A 619 -26.19 48.89 -11.85
C GLN A 619 -27.20 48.59 -10.72
N ALA A 620 -28.08 47.60 -10.91
CA ALA A 620 -29.05 47.18 -9.89
C ALA A 620 -28.37 46.49 -8.68
N VAL A 621 -27.35 45.66 -8.93
CA VAL A 621 -26.56 45.01 -7.86
C VAL A 621 -25.78 46.05 -7.06
N ARG A 622 -25.12 47.01 -7.72
CA ARG A 622 -24.39 48.09 -7.05
C ARG A 622 -25.29 49.01 -6.22
N ALA A 623 -26.55 49.21 -6.61
CA ALA A 623 -27.50 50.06 -5.89
C ALA A 623 -28.12 49.40 -4.63
N TYR A 624 -28.19 48.07 -4.58
CA TYR A 624 -28.78 47.31 -3.46
C TYR A 624 -27.87 47.27 -2.21
N TRP A 625 -26.54 47.35 -2.42
CA TRP A 625 -25.50 47.26 -1.38
C TRP A 625 -24.98 48.64 -0.95
N THR A 626 -25.85 49.47 -0.38
CA THR A 626 -25.45 50.75 0.21
C THR A 626 -24.74 50.56 1.55
N SER A 627 -23.86 51.51 1.91
CA SER A 627 -23.12 51.49 3.18
C SER A 627 -24.03 51.40 4.42
N GLU A 628 -25.24 51.96 4.35
CA GLU A 628 -26.23 51.93 5.45
C GLU A 628 -26.86 50.54 5.65
N ARG A 629 -27.02 49.75 4.57
CA ARG A 629 -27.59 48.40 4.66
C ARG A 629 -26.60 47.39 5.24
N ILE A 630 -25.32 47.58 4.93
CA ILE A 630 -24.21 46.81 5.49
C ILE A 630 -24.09 47.07 7.00
N ALA A 631 -24.25 48.32 7.44
CA ALA A 631 -24.21 48.69 8.87
C ALA A 631 -25.41 48.17 9.69
N GLY A 632 -26.51 47.77 9.05
CA GLY A 632 -27.70 47.23 9.72
C GLY A 632 -27.65 45.73 10.04
N MET A 633 -26.73 44.97 9.43
CA MET A 633 -26.63 43.51 9.59
C MET A 633 -26.00 43.07 10.93
N ASP A 634 -25.36 43.99 11.65
CA ASP A 634 -24.66 43.72 12.93
C ASP A 634 -25.57 43.84 14.17
N LYS A 635 -26.89 44.06 13.99
CA LYS A 635 -27.82 44.41 15.09
C LYS A 635 -29.01 43.47 15.26
N ASP A 636 -28.91 42.21 14.85
CA ASP A 636 -29.94 41.20 15.17
C ASP A 636 -29.85 40.78 16.66
N PRO A 637 -30.85 41.08 17.50
CA PRO A 637 -30.79 40.82 18.94
C PRO A 637 -31.04 39.34 19.33
N ALA A 638 -31.19 38.40 18.39
CA ALA A 638 -31.47 37.00 18.70
C ALA A 638 -30.23 36.11 18.96
N ARG A 639 -29.03 36.68 19.15
CA ARG A 639 -27.81 35.90 19.45
C ARG A 639 -27.36 36.14 20.89
N GLU A 640 -27.75 35.26 21.80
CA GLU A 640 -27.01 35.11 23.06
C GLU A 640 -25.61 34.53 22.75
N PRO A 641 -24.53 35.14 23.23
CA PRO A 641 -23.19 34.59 23.07
C PRO A 641 -23.03 33.41 24.03
N THR A 642 -22.86 32.20 23.49
CA THR A 642 -22.44 31.04 24.27
C THR A 642 -21.13 31.35 24.98
N VAL A 643 -21.19 31.41 26.31
CA VAL A 643 -20.06 31.59 27.20
C VAL A 643 -19.16 30.35 27.12
N ILE A 644 -17.94 30.52 26.64
CA ILE A 644 -16.90 29.47 26.65
C ILE A 644 -16.46 29.24 28.12
N PRO A 645 -16.43 27.99 28.62
CA PRO A 645 -15.97 27.70 29.98
C PRO A 645 -14.52 28.17 30.21
N PRO A 646 -14.15 28.60 31.43
CA PRO A 646 -12.85 29.24 31.73
C PRO A 646 -11.61 28.35 31.49
N GLU A 647 -11.81 27.06 31.25
CA GLU A 647 -10.76 26.03 31.19
C GLU A 647 -10.09 25.93 29.80
N LEU A 648 -10.60 26.68 28.80
CA LEU A 648 -10.08 26.71 27.43
C LEU A 648 -9.51 28.08 27.00
N ARG A 649 -9.18 28.98 27.93
CA ARG A 649 -8.48 30.22 27.59
C ARG A 649 -6.96 30.02 27.59
N PRO A 650 -6.25 30.26 26.46
CA PRO A 650 -4.81 30.47 26.51
C PRO A 650 -4.51 31.76 27.30
N ILE A 651 -3.57 31.68 28.23
CA ILE A 651 -3.09 32.84 28.99
C ILE A 651 -2.38 33.80 28.01
N GLY A 652 -2.89 35.03 27.87
CA GLY A 652 -2.10 36.17 27.39
C GLY A 652 -2.44 36.84 26.04
N ALA A 653 -3.59 36.61 25.41
CA ALA A 653 -3.95 37.32 24.17
C ALA A 653 -4.95 38.46 24.40
N GLU A 654 -4.47 39.71 24.36
CA GLU A 654 -5.32 40.89 24.14
C GLU A 654 -5.65 41.03 22.64
N TYR A 655 -6.91 41.30 22.29
CA TYR A 655 -7.30 41.61 20.91
C TYR A 655 -7.05 43.10 20.60
N PRO A 656 -6.34 43.46 19.51
CA PRO A 656 -6.24 44.85 19.08
C PRO A 656 -7.51 45.31 18.32
N ALA A 657 -7.72 46.64 18.37
CA ALA A 657 -8.93 47.36 17.96
C ALA A 657 -9.24 47.34 16.45
N GLN A 658 -10.53 47.59 16.16
CA GLN A 658 -11.20 47.67 14.85
C GLN A 658 -10.41 48.46 13.78
N GLY A 659 -10.19 47.81 12.62
CA GLY A 659 -9.58 48.42 11.43
C GLY A 659 -10.60 48.65 10.30
N PRO A 660 -10.28 49.45 9.27
CA PRO A 660 -11.22 49.81 8.21
C PRO A 660 -11.45 48.68 7.19
N VAL A 661 -12.71 48.47 6.82
CA VAL A 661 -13.17 47.51 5.81
C VAL A 661 -12.65 47.89 4.41
N GLN A 662 -11.96 46.97 3.72
CA GLN A 662 -11.59 47.11 2.30
C GLN A 662 -12.47 46.20 1.44
N THR A 663 -13.23 46.78 0.51
CA THR A 663 -14.08 46.05 -0.43
C THR A 663 -13.32 45.74 -1.72
N THR A 664 -13.18 44.47 -2.08
CA THR A 664 -12.65 44.05 -3.40
C THR A 664 -13.74 43.25 -4.12
N VAL A 665 -14.17 43.72 -5.30
CA VAL A 665 -15.17 43.02 -6.13
C VAL A 665 -14.44 42.21 -7.21
N GLY A 666 -14.51 40.88 -7.15
CA GLY A 666 -13.95 39.98 -8.16
C GLY A 666 -14.93 39.62 -9.29
N CYS A 667 -14.40 39.20 -10.45
CA CYS A 667 -15.16 38.92 -11.68
C CYS A 667 -15.98 37.60 -11.61
N LEU A 668 -17.19 37.63 -12.20
CA LEU A 668 -18.17 36.53 -12.29
C LEU A 668 -17.83 35.48 -13.36
N LEU A 669 -18.24 34.22 -13.13
CA LEU A 669 -18.30 33.16 -14.14
C LEU A 669 -19.76 32.80 -14.46
N TYR A 670 -20.05 32.48 -15.73
CA TYR A 670 -21.37 32.06 -16.24
C TYR A 670 -21.30 30.65 -16.82
N THR A 671 -22.36 29.85 -16.62
CA THR A 671 -22.62 28.63 -17.41
C THR A 671 -24.07 28.60 -17.85
N THR A 672 -24.33 28.41 -19.14
CA THR A 672 -25.63 28.00 -19.67
C THR A 672 -25.47 26.62 -20.31
N ASN A 673 -26.42 25.72 -20.10
CA ASN A 673 -26.57 24.51 -20.89
C ASN A 673 -27.99 24.52 -21.48
N PRO A 674 -28.18 24.59 -22.80
CA PRO A 674 -29.50 24.42 -23.39
C PRO A 674 -29.86 22.92 -23.39
N VAL A 675 -30.91 22.55 -22.67
CA VAL A 675 -31.59 21.28 -22.91
C VAL A 675 -32.55 21.51 -24.08
N GLU A 676 -32.44 20.71 -25.15
CA GLU A 676 -33.47 20.69 -26.19
C GLU A 676 -34.80 20.24 -25.56
N GLY A 677 -35.72 21.20 -25.41
CA GLY A 677 -37.10 20.96 -25.02
C GLY A 677 -37.46 21.24 -23.56
N GLY A 678 -37.17 22.43 -23.02
CA GLY A 678 -37.79 22.91 -21.77
C GLY A 678 -37.05 24.08 -21.12
N THR A 679 -37.77 25.16 -20.78
CA THR A 679 -37.25 26.46 -20.33
C THR A 679 -37.04 26.53 -18.83
N ASP A 680 -35.78 26.57 -18.37
CA ASP A 680 -35.38 27.12 -17.07
C ASP A 680 -33.97 27.72 -17.17
N ASN A 681 -33.89 29.05 -17.22
CA ASN A 681 -32.63 29.80 -17.18
C ASN A 681 -32.55 30.58 -15.86
N SER A 682 -32.02 29.96 -14.80
CA SER A 682 -31.64 30.66 -13.57
C SER A 682 -30.16 31.04 -13.63
N SER A 683 -29.82 32.31 -13.45
CA SER A 683 -28.44 32.77 -13.28
C SER A 683 -28.16 33.05 -11.80
N CYS A 684 -26.94 32.76 -11.34
CA CYS A 684 -26.54 32.95 -9.95
C CYS A 684 -25.23 33.73 -9.89
N THR A 685 -25.19 34.76 -9.05
CA THR A 685 -24.04 35.65 -8.86
C THR A 685 -23.61 35.57 -7.41
N ALA A 686 -22.36 35.23 -7.13
CA ALA A 686 -21.78 35.30 -5.80
C ALA A 686 -20.85 36.52 -5.67
N THR A 687 -21.02 37.31 -4.61
CA THR A 687 -20.15 38.44 -4.26
C THR A 687 -19.47 38.13 -2.93
N LEU A 688 -18.14 38.20 -2.91
CA LEU A 688 -17.35 38.07 -1.69
C LEU A 688 -17.20 39.45 -1.04
N VAL A 689 -17.57 39.56 0.24
CA VAL A 689 -17.35 40.78 1.02
C VAL A 689 -16.43 40.46 2.18
N GLN A 690 -15.32 41.18 2.28
CA GLN A 690 -14.32 41.00 3.34
C GLN A 690 -14.38 42.15 4.34
N ALA A 691 -14.56 41.82 5.61
CA ALA A 691 -14.47 42.73 6.75
C ALA A 691 -13.76 42.03 7.91
N ASP A 692 -12.80 42.69 8.56
CA ASP A 692 -12.11 42.21 9.77
C ASP A 692 -11.64 40.74 9.73
N ASN A 693 -10.91 40.36 8.67
CA ASN A 693 -10.38 39.00 8.45
C ASN A 693 -11.44 37.88 8.38
N LYS A 694 -12.72 38.22 8.17
CA LYS A 694 -13.79 37.29 7.81
C LYS A 694 -14.25 37.54 6.38
N ALA A 695 -14.39 36.48 5.60
CA ALA A 695 -14.98 36.52 4.27
C ALA A 695 -16.43 36.03 4.34
N THR A 696 -17.37 36.86 3.85
CA THR A 696 -18.75 36.43 3.67
C THR A 696 -19.02 36.23 2.19
N VAL A 697 -19.50 35.05 1.81
CA VAL A 697 -19.99 34.78 0.46
C VAL A 697 -21.47 35.13 0.45
N ILE A 698 -21.85 36.10 -0.38
CA ILE A 698 -23.25 36.46 -0.56
C ILE A 698 -23.67 36.04 -1.96
N THR A 699 -24.68 35.19 -2.03
CA THR A 699 -25.15 34.63 -3.30
C THR A 699 -26.52 35.21 -3.64
N ALA A 700 -26.63 35.83 -4.82
CA ALA A 700 -27.86 36.33 -5.39
C ALA A 700 -28.27 35.45 -6.57
N ALA A 701 -29.45 34.85 -6.51
CA ALA A 701 -30.04 34.17 -7.68
C ALA A 701 -30.94 35.17 -8.42
N HIS A 702 -30.75 35.31 -9.72
CA HIS A 702 -31.63 36.12 -10.57
C HIS A 702 -32.44 35.19 -11.48
N ASN A 703 -33.77 35.30 -11.40
CA ASN A 703 -34.68 34.61 -12.28
C ASN A 703 -35.06 35.57 -13.41
N LEU A 704 -34.66 35.29 -14.66
CA LEU A 704 -34.78 36.25 -15.77
C LEU A 704 -36.19 36.31 -16.39
N HIS A 705 -37.20 35.63 -15.83
CA HIS A 705 -38.58 35.76 -16.28
C HIS A 705 -39.57 36.07 -15.17
N GLY A 706 -40.22 37.24 -15.33
CA GLY A 706 -41.51 37.54 -14.74
C GLY A 706 -41.46 38.26 -13.38
N GLY A 707 -41.10 39.55 -13.38
CA GLY A 707 -41.60 40.56 -12.42
C GLY A 707 -41.45 40.30 -10.90
N ALA A 708 -40.77 39.25 -10.47
CA ALA A 708 -40.54 38.95 -9.06
C ALA A 708 -39.24 39.58 -8.58
N GLU A 709 -39.24 40.12 -7.36
CA GLU A 709 -38.04 40.68 -6.75
C GLU A 709 -36.97 39.58 -6.55
N PRO A 710 -35.67 39.91 -6.75
CA PRO A 710 -34.58 38.97 -6.51
C PRO A 710 -34.61 38.42 -5.08
N VAL A 711 -34.40 37.11 -4.96
CA VAL A 711 -34.27 36.41 -3.67
C VAL A 711 -32.79 36.30 -3.33
N PHE A 712 -32.38 36.86 -2.18
CA PHE A 712 -31.00 36.88 -1.71
C PHE A 712 -30.82 35.91 -0.55
N TYR A 713 -29.77 35.08 -0.62
CA TYR A 713 -29.38 34.19 0.47
C TYR A 713 -28.03 34.66 1.04
N THR A 714 -27.96 34.83 2.36
CA THR A 714 -26.73 35.15 3.08
C THR A 714 -26.31 33.95 3.92
N GLY A 715 -25.07 33.49 3.74
CA GLY A 715 -24.46 32.44 4.55
C GLY A 715 -23.10 32.90 5.06
N TYR A 716 -22.88 32.82 6.37
CA TYR A 716 -21.55 33.02 6.97
C TYR A 716 -20.82 31.68 6.99
N ASN A 717 -19.62 31.63 6.42
CA ASN A 717 -18.74 30.47 6.54
C ASN A 717 -17.41 30.92 7.15
N ASP A 718 -17.23 30.67 8.44
CA ASP A 718 -16.04 31.08 9.21
C ASP A 718 -14.76 30.29 8.86
N ASN A 719 -14.81 29.35 7.90
CA ASN A 719 -13.71 28.43 7.59
C ASN A 719 -12.87 28.77 6.34
N LEU A 720 -13.12 29.88 5.66
CA LEU A 720 -12.28 30.31 4.55
C LEU A 720 -10.98 30.94 5.06
N ARG A 721 -9.92 30.14 5.19
CA ARG A 721 -8.55 30.63 5.48
C ARG A 721 -7.87 31.06 4.19
N PHE A 722 -7.39 32.30 4.14
CA PHE A 722 -6.50 32.77 3.07
C PHE A 722 -5.08 32.26 3.33
N ILE A 723 -4.47 31.61 2.34
CA ILE A 723 -3.02 31.36 2.30
C ILE A 723 -2.43 32.51 1.47
N PRO A 724 -1.58 33.40 2.02
CA PRO A 724 -0.90 34.41 1.23
C PRO A 724 0.15 33.73 0.34
N GLY A 725 0.23 34.15 -0.93
CA GLY A 725 1.37 33.88 -1.80
C GLY A 725 2.57 34.74 -1.46
#